data_AF-A7RXU8-F1
#
_entry.id   AF-A7RXU8-F1
#
_cell.length_a   1.000
_cell.length_b   1.000
_cell.length_c   1.000
_cell.angle_alpha   90.00
_cell.angle_beta   90.00
_cell.angle_gamma   90.00
#
_symmetry.space_group_name_H-M   'P 1'
#
loop_
_entity.id
_entity.type
_entity.pdbx_description
1 polymer ?
#
loop_
_entity_poly.entity_id
_entity_poly.type
_entity_poly.pdbx_seq_one_letter_code
_entity_poly.pdbx_strand_id
1 'polypeptide(L)'
;CSHGQFECVSDQKCIVLRWRCDGEDDCSDGSDEQGSPKTCLQDQFTCRNGKCIQATWKCDGEDDCRDGYRSDESNCGNVTCGADEFMCSNRKCISRSWTCDNQDDCGDNSDEDRNVQRTCASNQFTCSNGDCISNSWTCDGDNDCNDGSDEKESLCASKSCKITEFTCRTSRRKCIPSQWKCDGDNDCPDSSDESGCPTASVSPRRCSVGMFKCRNGECVLGHWRCDGEKDCSDGSDEKGCRKSNCASSEFTCANGQCIPSSQRCDGTSNCRDSSDEKACVTPPPCMPGEFKCQSTGRCIPESKVCDGTRDCQDGEDEPLRCNIDECKDHNGHCSQKCNDLTLGYNCSCFSGYKLQGARLCVDIDECAEYGTCSQVCENRKGSFKCSCLPGYRIDGDGRTCRANGTLPSLVYSSQFSIRNVTVSGAISQAIVSGRKGVVGLDYDYKSNLIFWTDAKAEKINRARLDGSGSVEEIVGDVKVPDDVTVDWSGRKIYWTDGEQNMIEVAELTGAHRMTLFSSGLDEPRAIVVDPSAGYLYWTDWGYNARIERAGMDGDASTRTIIISGELGWPNGLTIDYTIKRLYWADARLKRIESSRLDGSDRRLIADIAPQHPFAITVFENYLYYTDWNRDERALRRVNKFTGGERTIVKRVLWPHMDIQVLHPLKQPYLPNRCGDNNGGCSHLCLLAAAPRKFSCKCPNGMNMSSDGKTC
;
A
#
# COMPACT_ATOMS: atom_id res chain seq x y z
N CYS A 1 15.11 -22.48 -33.85
CA CYS A 1 15.15 -21.45 -32.80
C CYS A 1 15.02 -20.02 -33.35
N SER A 2 14.81 -18.99 -32.50
CA SER A 2 14.73 -17.56 -32.87
C SER A 2 16.13 -16.94 -33.12
N HIS A 3 16.21 -15.76 -33.74
CA HIS A 3 17.49 -15.04 -33.89
C HIS A 3 18.08 -14.69 -32.51
N GLY A 4 19.22 -15.26 -32.16
CA GLY A 4 19.83 -15.13 -30.81
C GLY A 4 19.71 -16.38 -29.91
N GLN A 5 19.31 -17.53 -30.47
CA GLN A 5 19.24 -18.81 -29.75
C GLN A 5 20.08 -19.90 -30.46
N PHE A 6 20.69 -20.78 -29.68
CA PHE A 6 21.42 -21.98 -30.14
C PHE A 6 20.51 -23.20 -30.00
N GLU A 7 20.55 -24.10 -30.99
CA GLU A 7 19.71 -25.30 -31.04
C GLU A 7 20.54 -26.52 -30.65
N CYS A 8 20.16 -27.19 -29.56
CA CYS A 8 20.82 -28.39 -29.07
C CYS A 8 20.65 -29.55 -30.04
N VAL A 9 21.69 -30.36 -30.22
CA VAL A 9 21.79 -31.34 -31.32
C VAL A 9 20.85 -32.52 -31.15
N SER A 10 20.70 -33.04 -29.92
CA SER A 10 19.85 -34.20 -29.62
C SER A 10 18.37 -33.82 -29.46
N ASP A 11 18.10 -32.72 -28.76
CA ASP A 11 16.77 -32.50 -28.17
C ASP A 11 15.97 -31.39 -28.85
N GLN A 12 16.51 -30.75 -29.90
CA GLN A 12 15.91 -29.58 -30.59
C GLN A 12 15.48 -28.44 -29.65
N LYS A 13 16.08 -28.40 -28.44
CA LYS A 13 15.86 -27.38 -27.42
C LYS A 13 16.63 -26.12 -27.80
N CYS A 14 16.00 -24.97 -27.63
CA CYS A 14 16.60 -23.66 -27.92
C CYS A 14 17.13 -23.03 -26.64
N ILE A 15 18.44 -22.90 -26.51
CA ILE A 15 19.08 -22.15 -25.43
C ILE A 15 19.51 -20.76 -25.92
N VAL A 16 19.75 -19.84 -25.00
CA VAL A 16 20.19 -18.47 -25.34
C VAL A 16 21.63 -18.53 -25.83
N LEU A 17 22.00 -17.78 -26.89
CA LEU A 17 23.34 -17.86 -27.51
C LEU A 17 24.52 -17.57 -26.55
N ARG A 18 24.27 -16.94 -25.40
CA ARG A 18 25.26 -16.69 -24.34
C ARG A 18 25.63 -17.94 -23.54
N TRP A 19 24.79 -18.96 -23.57
CA TRP A 19 24.95 -20.27 -22.91
C TRP A 19 25.64 -21.27 -23.84
N ARG A 20 26.45 -20.75 -24.76
CA ARG A 20 27.24 -21.55 -25.68
C ARG A 20 28.68 -21.22 -25.37
N CYS A 21 29.49 -22.22 -25.04
CA CYS A 21 30.88 -22.05 -24.65
C CYS A 21 31.06 -21.33 -23.29
N ASP A 22 30.10 -21.43 -22.37
CA ASP A 22 30.21 -20.82 -21.03
C ASP A 22 30.71 -21.80 -19.96
N GLY A 23 30.94 -23.07 -20.35
CA GLY A 23 31.55 -24.10 -19.53
C GLY A 23 30.56 -24.88 -18.66
N GLU A 24 29.25 -24.60 -18.78
CA GLU A 24 28.18 -25.42 -18.20
C GLU A 24 27.44 -26.19 -19.32
N ASP A 25 26.87 -27.35 -18.98
CA ASP A 25 26.11 -28.18 -19.93
C ASP A 25 24.62 -27.78 -19.86
N ASP A 26 24.24 -26.77 -20.63
CA ASP A 26 22.87 -26.25 -20.75
C ASP A 26 22.04 -27.01 -21.78
N CYS A 27 22.71 -27.65 -22.75
CA CYS A 27 22.06 -28.48 -23.77
C CYS A 27 21.79 -29.93 -23.33
N SER A 28 22.18 -30.34 -22.12
CA SER A 28 22.01 -31.69 -21.53
C SER A 28 22.72 -32.83 -22.28
N ASP A 29 23.10 -32.60 -23.54
CA ASP A 29 23.93 -33.44 -24.40
C ASP A 29 25.35 -32.87 -24.61
N GLY A 30 25.68 -31.75 -23.93
CA GLY A 30 26.96 -31.04 -24.03
C GLY A 30 27.26 -30.48 -25.43
N SER A 31 26.26 -30.31 -26.30
CA SER A 31 26.47 -29.81 -27.66
C SER A 31 26.76 -28.31 -27.75
N ASP A 32 26.36 -27.56 -26.73
CA ASP A 32 26.70 -26.17 -26.47
C ASP A 32 28.19 -25.94 -26.17
N GLU A 33 28.86 -26.93 -25.59
CA GLU A 33 30.28 -26.88 -25.22
C GLU A 33 31.23 -27.54 -26.24
N GLN A 34 30.68 -28.10 -27.32
CA GLN A 34 31.48 -28.73 -28.37
C GLN A 34 31.97 -27.72 -29.41
N GLY A 35 33.30 -27.54 -29.46
CA GLY A 35 33.98 -26.72 -30.48
C GLY A 35 34.39 -25.31 -30.04
N SER A 36 34.31 -25.02 -28.74
CA SER A 36 34.68 -23.73 -28.13
C SER A 36 36.19 -23.47 -28.22
N PRO A 37 36.67 -22.37 -28.84
CA PRO A 37 38.08 -21.99 -28.80
C PRO A 37 38.49 -21.55 -27.39
N LYS A 38 39.54 -22.16 -26.84
CA LYS A 38 40.13 -21.87 -25.51
C LYS A 38 40.86 -20.52 -25.47
N THR A 39 40.15 -19.42 -25.70
CA THR A 39 40.67 -18.05 -25.58
C THR A 39 39.60 -17.18 -24.94
N CYS A 40 39.91 -16.60 -23.78
CA CYS A 40 39.01 -15.75 -22.99
C CYS A 40 38.58 -14.49 -23.77
N LEU A 41 37.44 -13.92 -23.39
CA LEU A 41 36.90 -12.67 -23.94
C LEU A 41 37.85 -11.48 -23.68
N GLN A 42 37.69 -10.39 -24.44
CA GLN A 42 38.61 -9.25 -24.48
C GLN A 42 38.73 -8.48 -23.14
N ASP A 43 37.80 -8.71 -22.22
CA ASP A 43 37.66 -8.16 -20.87
C ASP A 43 38.02 -9.17 -19.75
N GLN A 44 38.59 -10.33 -20.11
CA GLN A 44 38.93 -11.40 -19.17
C GLN A 44 40.40 -11.80 -19.26
N PHE A 45 41.01 -12.05 -18.10
CA PHE A 45 42.38 -12.56 -17.98
C PHE A 45 42.39 -14.10 -17.98
N THR A 46 43.30 -14.69 -18.76
CA THR A 46 43.48 -16.14 -18.82
C THR A 46 44.50 -16.61 -17.78
N CYS A 47 44.03 -17.32 -16.77
CA CYS A 47 44.86 -18.01 -15.78
C CYS A 47 45.69 -19.13 -16.43
N ARG A 48 46.74 -19.56 -15.74
CA ARG A 48 47.67 -20.57 -16.28
C ARG A 48 47.06 -21.96 -16.43
N ASN A 49 46.02 -22.26 -15.64
CA ASN A 49 45.20 -23.47 -15.77
C ASN A 49 44.14 -23.38 -16.88
N GLY A 50 44.04 -22.25 -17.60
CA GLY A 50 43.07 -22.01 -18.66
C GLY A 50 41.72 -21.44 -18.19
N LYS A 51 41.56 -21.13 -16.89
CA LYS A 51 40.37 -20.44 -16.34
C LYS A 51 40.39 -18.96 -16.74
N CYS A 52 39.23 -18.41 -17.08
CA CYS A 52 39.07 -16.99 -17.34
C CYS A 52 38.57 -16.29 -16.08
N ILE A 53 39.24 -15.22 -15.66
CA ILE A 53 38.79 -14.33 -14.56
C ILE A 53 38.58 -12.91 -15.11
N GLN A 54 37.87 -12.06 -14.39
CA GLN A 54 37.69 -10.66 -14.79
C GLN A 54 39.05 -9.95 -14.89
N ALA A 55 39.26 -9.12 -15.90
CA ALA A 55 40.54 -8.42 -16.06
C ALA A 55 40.89 -7.48 -14.88
N THR A 56 39.89 -7.06 -14.09
CA THR A 56 40.06 -6.28 -12.85
C THR A 56 40.65 -7.10 -11.70
N TRP A 57 40.54 -8.43 -11.74
CA TRP A 57 41.05 -9.35 -10.71
C TRP A 57 42.48 -9.81 -11.02
N LYS A 58 43.22 -8.98 -11.74
CA LYS A 58 44.62 -9.21 -12.04
C LYS A 58 45.41 -8.16 -11.28
N CYS A 59 46.29 -8.59 -10.40
CA CYS A 59 47.09 -7.71 -9.55
C CYS A 59 46.29 -6.98 -8.45
N ASP A 60 45.24 -7.62 -7.92
CA ASP A 60 44.40 -7.07 -6.85
C ASP A 60 44.77 -7.60 -5.45
N GLY A 61 45.79 -8.46 -5.37
CA GLY A 61 46.34 -9.03 -4.13
C GLY A 61 45.69 -10.35 -3.70
N GLU A 62 44.63 -10.79 -4.37
CA GLU A 62 43.94 -12.06 -4.11
C GLU A 62 44.35 -13.14 -5.15
N ASP A 63 44.24 -14.42 -4.79
CA ASP A 63 44.51 -15.54 -5.72
C ASP A 63 43.18 -16.06 -6.30
N ASP A 64 42.65 -15.34 -7.28
CA ASP A 64 41.40 -15.63 -7.98
C ASP A 64 41.56 -16.73 -9.04
N CYS A 65 42.78 -16.87 -9.57
CA CYS A 65 43.15 -17.96 -10.46
C CYS A 65 43.14 -19.32 -9.74
N ARG A 66 43.46 -19.37 -8.44
CA ARG A 66 43.53 -20.59 -7.60
C ARG A 66 44.28 -21.74 -8.27
N ASP A 67 45.30 -21.42 -9.06
CA ASP A 67 46.06 -22.38 -9.85
C ASP A 67 47.34 -22.85 -9.15
N GLY A 68 47.50 -22.48 -7.87
CA GLY A 68 48.65 -22.82 -7.03
C GLY A 68 49.90 -21.98 -7.31
N TYR A 69 49.84 -21.07 -8.29
CA TYR A 69 50.95 -20.21 -8.69
C TYR A 69 50.62 -18.71 -8.62
N ARG A 70 49.40 -18.32 -8.21
CA ARG A 70 48.90 -16.94 -8.17
C ARG A 70 49.17 -16.20 -9.49
N SER A 71 48.74 -16.81 -10.60
CA SER A 71 49.13 -16.35 -11.94
C SER A 71 48.59 -14.98 -12.31
N ASP A 72 47.42 -14.64 -11.79
CA ASP A 72 46.81 -13.31 -11.77
C ASP A 72 47.68 -12.26 -11.07
N GLU A 73 48.35 -12.66 -10.00
CA GLU A 73 49.25 -11.79 -9.21
C GLU A 73 50.71 -11.82 -9.69
N SER A 74 50.98 -12.56 -10.77
CA SER A 74 52.32 -12.68 -11.32
C SER A 74 52.60 -11.59 -12.38
N ASN A 75 53.73 -10.90 -12.23
CA ASN A 75 54.23 -9.91 -13.21
C ASN A 75 53.43 -8.59 -13.30
N CYS A 76 52.98 -8.09 -12.15
CA CYS A 76 52.29 -6.80 -12.00
C CYS A 76 53.27 -5.61 -12.08
N GLY A 77 53.40 -5.01 -13.26
CA GLY A 77 54.07 -3.71 -13.42
C GLY A 77 53.17 -2.57 -12.95
N ASN A 78 53.75 -1.55 -12.28
CA ASN A 78 53.12 -0.35 -11.68
C ASN A 78 51.61 -0.24 -11.87
N VAL A 79 50.86 -0.75 -10.89
CA VAL A 79 49.41 -0.59 -10.76
C VAL A 79 49.09 0.91 -10.77
N THR A 80 48.17 1.32 -11.64
CA THR A 80 47.59 2.67 -11.68
C THR A 80 46.10 2.51 -11.42
N CYS A 81 45.61 2.98 -10.26
CA CYS A 81 44.19 2.89 -9.91
C CYS A 81 43.33 3.75 -10.86
N GLY A 82 42.04 3.42 -10.96
CA GLY A 82 41.07 4.19 -11.75
C GLY A 82 40.93 5.64 -11.28
N ALA A 83 40.33 6.50 -12.12
CA ALA A 83 40.20 7.95 -11.82
C ALA A 83 39.45 8.23 -10.49
N ASP A 84 38.49 7.38 -10.14
CA ASP A 84 37.65 7.49 -8.94
C ASP A 84 38.13 6.62 -7.76
N GLU A 85 39.33 6.03 -7.87
CA GLU A 85 39.92 5.15 -6.86
C GLU A 85 41.14 5.80 -6.18
N PHE A 86 41.31 5.50 -4.89
CA PHE A 86 42.44 5.90 -4.06
C PHE A 86 43.42 4.73 -3.92
N MET A 87 44.71 5.00 -4.09
CA MET A 87 45.77 4.01 -3.93
C MET A 87 46.31 4.05 -2.50
N CYS A 88 46.05 2.99 -1.74
CA CYS A 88 46.61 2.74 -0.43
C CYS A 88 48.14 2.58 -0.50
N SER A 89 48.84 2.73 0.65
CA SER A 89 50.31 2.59 0.69
C SER A 89 50.77 1.16 0.37
N ASN A 90 49.94 0.16 0.69
CA ASN A 90 50.11 -1.23 0.28
C ASN A 90 49.77 -1.53 -1.20
N ARG A 91 49.46 -0.50 -2.01
CA ARG A 91 49.05 -0.55 -3.42
C ARG A 91 47.67 -1.14 -3.71
N LYS A 92 46.84 -1.33 -2.69
CA LYS A 92 45.42 -1.65 -2.85
C LYS A 92 44.67 -0.42 -3.39
N CYS A 93 43.78 -0.61 -4.36
CA CYS A 93 42.90 0.46 -4.84
C CYS A 93 41.55 0.33 -4.12
N ILE A 94 41.13 1.39 -3.43
CA ILE A 94 39.81 1.48 -2.79
C ILE A 94 39.04 2.66 -3.38
N SER A 95 37.73 2.77 -3.14
CA SER A 95 36.96 3.94 -3.59
C SER A 95 37.51 5.21 -2.93
N ARG A 96 37.62 6.33 -3.67
CA ARG A 96 37.95 7.63 -3.06
C ARG A 96 36.96 8.05 -1.98
N SER A 97 35.71 7.55 -2.02
CA SER A 97 34.70 7.80 -0.99
C SER A 97 35.02 7.15 0.36
N TRP A 98 35.95 6.19 0.39
CA TRP A 98 36.43 5.47 1.57
C TRP A 98 37.79 6.02 2.02
N THR A 99 37.97 7.34 1.88
CA THR A 99 39.16 8.03 2.40
C THR A 99 38.72 8.99 3.48
N CYS A 100 39.36 8.91 4.64
CA CYS A 100 39.07 9.74 5.81
C CYS A 100 37.62 9.65 6.29
N ASP A 101 37.03 8.44 6.27
CA ASP A 101 35.68 8.15 6.75
C ASP A 101 35.65 7.51 8.15
N ASN A 102 36.83 7.44 8.80
CA ASN A 102 37.11 6.78 10.08
C ASN A 102 37.00 5.25 10.03
N GLN A 103 37.09 4.62 8.85
CA GLN A 103 37.24 3.18 8.70
C GLN A 103 38.56 2.83 8.01
N ASP A 104 39.16 1.70 8.38
CA ASP A 104 40.40 1.20 7.77
C ASP A 104 40.03 0.24 6.62
N ASP A 105 39.77 0.79 5.44
CA ASP A 105 39.43 0.06 4.22
C ASP A 105 40.70 -0.40 3.46
N CYS A 106 41.80 0.34 3.63
CA CYS A 106 43.10 -0.04 3.11
C CYS A 106 43.70 -1.27 3.84
N GLY A 107 43.33 -1.52 5.10
CA GLY A 107 43.89 -2.55 5.97
C GLY A 107 45.29 -2.22 6.53
N ASP A 108 45.84 -1.07 6.16
CA ASP A 108 47.08 -0.48 6.67
C ASP A 108 46.88 0.97 7.17
N ASN A 109 45.61 1.41 7.26
CA ASN A 109 45.16 2.72 7.73
C ASN A 109 45.73 3.90 6.92
N SER A 110 46.08 3.67 5.65
CA SER A 110 46.63 4.70 4.74
C SER A 110 45.57 5.67 4.20
N ASP A 111 44.34 5.20 4.07
CA ASP A 111 43.13 5.95 3.74
C ASP A 111 42.72 6.94 4.83
N GLU A 112 43.10 6.67 6.07
CA GLU A 112 42.81 7.49 7.25
C GLU A 112 44.02 8.33 7.72
N ASP A 113 45.10 8.40 6.94
CA ASP A 113 46.25 9.24 7.28
C ASP A 113 45.87 10.73 7.18
N ARG A 114 46.29 11.52 8.18
CA ARG A 114 46.04 12.97 8.30
C ARG A 114 46.54 13.79 7.12
N ASN A 115 47.40 13.23 6.27
CA ASN A 115 47.93 13.86 5.07
C ASN A 115 47.06 13.63 3.82
N VAL A 116 46.06 12.74 3.89
CA VAL A 116 45.11 12.49 2.80
C VAL A 116 43.96 13.48 2.93
N GLN A 117 43.68 14.22 1.86
CA GLN A 117 42.60 15.21 1.85
C GLN A 117 41.29 14.53 1.44
N ARG A 118 40.24 14.68 2.28
CA ARG A 118 38.85 14.32 1.92
C ARG A 118 38.49 14.94 0.57
N THR A 119 38.33 14.09 -0.45
CA THR A 119 37.87 14.52 -1.77
C THR A 119 36.59 13.78 -2.11
N CYS A 120 35.49 14.52 -2.27
CA CYS A 120 34.17 13.96 -2.57
C CYS A 120 34.10 13.45 -4.01
N ALA A 121 33.14 12.56 -4.30
CA ALA A 121 32.88 12.06 -5.64
C ALA A 121 32.56 13.20 -6.63
N SER A 122 32.75 12.99 -7.94
CA SER A 122 32.64 14.04 -8.97
C SER A 122 31.29 14.77 -9.04
N ASN A 123 30.24 14.22 -8.44
CA ASN A 123 28.88 14.77 -8.37
C ASN A 123 28.53 15.39 -7.00
N GLN A 124 29.50 15.50 -6.08
CA GLN A 124 29.34 16.01 -4.73
C GLN A 124 30.26 17.22 -4.48
N PHE A 125 29.80 18.12 -3.62
CA PHE A 125 30.55 19.29 -3.17
C PHE A 125 31.23 18.99 -1.83
N THR A 126 32.51 19.34 -1.73
CA THR A 126 33.30 19.19 -0.50
C THR A 126 33.19 20.45 0.36
N CYS A 127 32.54 20.31 1.50
CA CYS A 127 32.41 21.34 2.52
C CYS A 127 33.78 21.69 3.14
N SER A 128 33.90 22.88 3.74
CA SER A 128 35.16 23.33 4.36
C SER A 128 35.53 22.53 5.61
N ASN A 129 34.55 21.90 6.27
CA ASN A 129 34.74 20.93 7.36
C ASN A 129 35.06 19.50 6.86
N GLY A 130 35.04 19.27 5.54
CA GLY A 130 35.32 17.98 4.90
C GLY A 130 34.08 17.12 4.61
N ASP A 131 32.86 17.57 4.91
CA ASP A 131 31.65 16.81 4.58
C ASP A 131 31.33 16.85 3.08
N CYS A 132 30.62 15.85 2.57
CA CYS A 132 30.23 15.74 1.17
C CYS A 132 28.72 15.89 1.01
N ILE A 133 28.29 16.94 0.33
CA ILE A 133 26.87 17.16 0.01
C ILE A 133 26.64 17.07 -1.50
N SER A 134 25.39 16.91 -1.94
CA SER A 134 25.09 16.90 -3.38
C SER A 134 25.43 18.25 -4.02
N ASN A 135 25.97 18.28 -5.24
CA ASN A 135 26.18 19.52 -5.99
C ASN A 135 24.87 20.33 -6.19
N SER A 136 23.70 19.68 -6.13
CA SER A 136 22.39 20.35 -6.19
C SER A 136 22.08 21.21 -4.96
N TRP A 137 22.73 20.94 -3.83
CA TRP A 137 22.55 21.58 -2.52
C TRP A 137 23.65 22.61 -2.26
N THR A 138 24.21 23.18 -3.33
CA THR A 138 25.19 24.27 -3.24
C THR A 138 24.53 25.55 -3.67
N CYS A 139 24.61 26.58 -2.82
CA CYS A 139 24.07 27.91 -3.11
C CYS A 139 22.54 27.90 -3.34
N ASP A 140 21.81 27.07 -2.59
CA ASP A 140 20.34 27.03 -2.62
C ASP A 140 19.69 27.75 -1.42
N GLY A 141 20.52 28.27 -0.50
CA GLY A 141 20.12 29.14 0.60
C GLY A 141 19.93 28.41 1.93
N ASP A 142 20.09 27.09 1.95
CA ASP A 142 20.09 26.27 3.15
C ASP A 142 21.54 25.87 3.52
N ASN A 143 21.83 25.69 4.81
CA ASN A 143 23.15 25.29 5.28
C ASN A 143 23.22 23.77 5.42
N ASP A 144 23.46 23.08 4.31
CA ASP A 144 23.56 21.63 4.21
C ASP A 144 24.92 21.11 4.69
N CYS A 145 25.97 21.91 4.53
CA CYS A 145 27.30 21.60 5.07
C CYS A 145 27.40 21.73 6.60
N ASN A 146 26.36 22.24 7.29
CA ASN A 146 26.33 22.62 8.72
C ASN A 146 27.38 23.65 9.16
N ASP A 147 28.43 23.92 8.37
CA ASP A 147 29.45 24.96 8.56
C ASP A 147 29.26 26.20 7.67
N GLY A 148 28.21 26.20 6.84
CA GLY A 148 27.83 27.25 5.90
C GLY A 148 28.80 27.43 4.72
N SER A 149 29.62 26.43 4.42
CA SER A 149 30.63 26.50 3.35
C SER A 149 30.09 26.35 1.93
N ASP A 150 28.99 25.63 1.79
CA ASP A 150 28.11 25.54 0.62
C ASP A 150 27.45 26.88 0.25
N GLU A 151 27.22 27.74 1.24
CA GLU A 151 26.56 29.04 1.07
C GLU A 151 27.53 30.23 1.10
N LYS A 152 28.85 29.98 0.98
CA LYS A 152 29.87 31.03 0.98
C LYS A 152 29.80 31.88 -0.28
N GLU A 153 29.84 33.20 -0.08
CA GLU A 153 29.77 34.23 -1.12
C GLU A 153 30.82 34.06 -2.22
N SER A 154 31.99 33.50 -1.90
CA SER A 154 33.06 33.21 -2.87
C SER A 154 32.74 32.05 -3.83
N LEU A 155 31.92 31.08 -3.42
CA LEU A 155 31.51 29.94 -4.24
C LEU A 155 30.28 30.27 -5.08
N CYS A 156 29.30 30.95 -4.49
CA CYS A 156 28.03 31.32 -5.13
C CYS A 156 28.15 32.55 -6.04
N ALA A 157 29.34 33.15 -6.15
CA ALA A 157 29.62 34.33 -6.96
C ALA A 157 29.46 34.09 -8.47
N SER A 158 29.55 32.85 -8.98
CA SER A 158 29.54 32.53 -10.41
C SER A 158 28.26 31.84 -10.93
N LYS A 159 27.28 31.51 -10.08
CA LYS A 159 26.02 30.88 -10.50
C LYS A 159 25.05 31.95 -11.00
N SER A 160 24.71 31.94 -12.29
CA SER A 160 23.65 32.77 -12.88
C SER A 160 22.36 31.96 -13.07
N CYS A 161 21.21 32.54 -12.72
CA CYS A 161 19.89 31.90 -12.88
C CYS A 161 19.60 31.52 -14.34
N LYS A 162 18.75 30.51 -14.56
CA LYS A 162 18.35 30.10 -15.91
C LYS A 162 17.55 31.23 -16.59
N ILE A 163 17.50 31.24 -17.92
CA ILE A 163 16.80 32.26 -18.75
C ILE A 163 15.30 32.43 -18.36
N THR A 164 14.68 31.44 -17.73
CA THR A 164 13.28 31.43 -17.29
C THR A 164 13.06 31.97 -15.88
N GLU A 165 14.09 32.47 -15.21
CA GLU A 165 14.06 32.85 -13.80
C GLU A 165 14.53 34.31 -13.62
N PHE A 166 13.91 35.03 -12.69
CA PHE A 166 14.26 36.38 -12.26
C PHE A 166 15.11 36.33 -10.98
N THR A 167 16.14 37.17 -10.91
CA THR A 167 17.09 37.20 -9.79
C THR A 167 16.77 38.36 -8.85
N CYS A 168 16.52 38.07 -7.58
CA CYS A 168 16.30 39.08 -6.55
C CYS A 168 17.55 39.96 -6.34
N ARG A 169 17.37 41.27 -6.13
CA ARG A 169 18.41 42.30 -6.26
C ARG A 169 19.47 42.30 -5.15
N THR A 170 19.09 41.98 -3.91
CA THR A 170 19.94 42.26 -2.74
C THR A 170 20.06 41.09 -1.76
N SER A 171 19.33 40.00 -1.96
CA SER A 171 19.38 38.81 -1.11
C SER A 171 19.88 37.60 -1.92
N ARG A 172 21.16 37.24 -1.68
CA ARG A 172 21.87 36.01 -2.09
C ARG A 172 21.27 35.23 -3.28
N ARG A 173 21.04 35.92 -4.41
CA ARG A 173 20.68 35.37 -5.73
C ARG A 173 19.67 34.21 -5.70
N LYS A 174 18.61 34.35 -4.89
CA LYS A 174 17.41 33.52 -5.01
C LYS A 174 16.83 33.73 -6.42
N CYS A 175 16.69 32.64 -7.17
CA CYS A 175 16.06 32.62 -8.49
C CYS A 175 14.58 32.31 -8.30
N ILE A 176 13.71 33.25 -8.65
CA ILE A 176 12.26 33.02 -8.70
C ILE A 176 11.82 32.89 -10.17
N PRO A 177 10.73 32.19 -10.49
CA PRO A 177 10.19 32.16 -11.85
C PRO A 177 9.94 33.59 -12.38
N SER A 178 10.28 33.87 -13.64
CA SER A 178 10.16 35.23 -14.21
C SER A 178 8.72 35.78 -14.29
N GLN A 179 7.72 34.91 -14.12
CA GLN A 179 6.30 35.25 -14.02
C GLN A 179 5.92 35.90 -12.67
N TRP A 180 6.77 35.78 -11.65
CA TRP A 180 6.57 36.36 -10.31
C TRP A 180 7.27 37.72 -10.16
N LYS A 181 7.27 38.47 -11.25
CA LYS A 181 7.83 39.82 -11.28
C LYS A 181 6.71 40.77 -11.66
N CYS A 182 6.40 41.72 -10.77
CA CYS A 182 5.27 42.64 -10.92
C CYS A 182 3.90 41.93 -10.86
N ASP A 183 3.77 40.86 -10.08
CA ASP A 183 2.50 40.17 -9.84
C ASP A 183 1.78 40.65 -8.57
N GLY A 184 2.42 41.53 -7.80
CA GLY A 184 1.84 42.23 -6.67
C GLY A 184 2.07 41.56 -5.32
N ASP A 185 2.71 40.39 -5.32
CA ASP A 185 3.14 39.67 -4.13
C ASP A 185 4.67 39.80 -3.96
N ASN A 186 5.14 39.70 -2.71
CA ASN A 186 6.54 39.91 -2.37
C ASN A 186 7.27 38.56 -2.28
N ASP A 187 7.71 38.02 -3.42
CA ASP A 187 8.36 36.71 -3.54
C ASP A 187 9.89 36.79 -3.37
N CYS A 188 10.45 37.98 -3.59
CA CYS A 188 11.81 38.32 -3.21
C CYS A 188 11.89 38.81 -1.75
N PRO A 189 12.87 38.37 -0.94
CA PRO A 189 13.02 38.82 0.45
C PRO A 189 13.22 40.35 0.62
N ASP A 190 13.59 41.04 -0.48
CA ASP A 190 13.84 42.48 -0.55
C ASP A 190 12.84 43.26 -1.42
N SER A 191 11.74 42.65 -1.87
CA SER A 191 10.71 43.26 -2.74
C SER A 191 11.24 43.80 -4.07
N SER A 192 12.34 43.21 -4.55
CA SER A 192 12.99 43.67 -5.79
C SER A 192 12.25 43.25 -7.05
N ASP A 193 11.51 42.14 -6.99
CA ASP A 193 10.52 41.66 -7.97
C ASP A 193 9.40 42.66 -8.24
N GLU A 194 9.00 43.42 -7.22
CA GLU A 194 7.94 44.44 -7.31
C GLU A 194 8.49 45.87 -7.55
N SER A 195 9.81 46.02 -7.69
CA SER A 195 10.47 47.32 -7.83
C SER A 195 10.71 47.70 -9.30
N GLY A 196 10.23 48.88 -9.71
CA GLY A 196 10.47 49.43 -11.06
C GLY A 196 9.51 48.94 -12.15
N CYS A 197 8.35 48.41 -11.78
CA CYS A 197 7.28 48.05 -12.70
C CYS A 197 6.68 49.32 -13.37
N PRO A 198 6.45 49.32 -14.70
CA PRO A 198 5.95 50.50 -15.41
C PRO A 198 4.60 50.95 -14.85
N THR A 199 4.50 52.23 -14.53
CA THR A 199 3.39 52.91 -13.87
C THR A 199 2.06 52.76 -14.63
N ALA A 200 1.31 51.71 -14.31
CA ALA A 200 -0.13 51.61 -14.56
C ALA A 200 -0.89 51.19 -13.29
N SER A 201 -0.32 51.46 -12.12
CA SER A 201 -0.83 50.99 -10.83
C SER A 201 -0.63 52.01 -9.71
N VAL A 202 -1.25 53.20 -9.81
CA VAL A 202 -1.84 53.87 -8.64
C VAL A 202 -3.02 54.75 -9.06
N SER A 203 -4.26 54.36 -8.72
CA SER A 203 -5.35 55.19 -8.15
C SER A 203 -6.69 54.42 -8.13
N PRO A 204 -7.65 54.85 -7.29
CA PRO A 204 -8.01 54.29 -5.98
C PRO A 204 -9.06 53.15 -6.01
N ARG A 205 -9.00 52.28 -4.98
CA ARG A 205 -10.09 51.48 -4.38
C ARG A 205 -11.39 51.36 -5.20
N ARG A 206 -11.34 50.61 -6.30
CA ARG A 206 -12.49 49.94 -6.88
C ARG A 206 -12.10 48.47 -7.01
N CYS A 207 -12.89 47.57 -6.42
CA CYS A 207 -12.70 46.15 -6.67
C CYS A 207 -12.77 45.94 -8.19
N SER A 208 -11.83 45.17 -8.74
CA SER A 208 -11.75 44.88 -10.18
C SER A 208 -13.05 44.24 -10.69
N VAL A 209 -13.34 44.37 -11.99
CA VAL A 209 -14.55 43.82 -12.62
C VAL A 209 -14.61 42.32 -12.33
N GLY A 210 -15.65 41.88 -11.62
CA GLY A 210 -15.83 40.49 -11.20
C GLY A 210 -15.49 40.18 -9.72
N MET A 211 -15.20 41.19 -8.88
CA MET A 211 -15.00 41.03 -7.43
C MET A 211 -16.12 41.68 -6.60
N PHE A 212 -16.54 41.03 -5.50
CA PHE A 212 -17.53 41.52 -4.54
C PHE A 212 -16.86 42.22 -3.37
N LYS A 213 -17.37 43.40 -3.00
CA LYS A 213 -16.85 44.18 -1.87
C LYS A 213 -17.57 43.80 -0.57
N CYS A 214 -16.86 43.16 0.34
CA CYS A 214 -17.31 42.88 1.70
C CYS A 214 -17.60 44.19 2.46
N ARG A 215 -18.44 44.12 3.49
CA ARG A 215 -18.90 45.31 4.22
C ARG A 215 -17.79 45.96 5.04
N ASN A 216 -16.83 45.18 5.52
CA ASN A 216 -15.59 45.64 6.16
C ASN A 216 -14.57 46.28 5.20
N GLY A 217 -14.80 46.21 3.88
CA GLY A 217 -13.94 46.82 2.85
C GLY A 217 -12.96 45.88 2.18
N GLU A 218 -12.98 44.59 2.49
CA GLU A 218 -12.25 43.54 1.76
C GLU A 218 -12.92 43.23 0.40
N CYS A 219 -12.16 42.81 -0.61
CA CYS A 219 -12.70 42.38 -1.91
C CYS A 219 -12.49 40.87 -2.05
N VAL A 220 -13.59 40.11 -2.18
CA VAL A 220 -13.58 38.67 -2.51
C VAL A 220 -13.97 38.48 -3.98
N LEU A 221 -13.70 37.31 -4.56
CA LEU A 221 -14.12 37.04 -5.93
C LEU A 221 -15.64 37.08 -6.02
N GLY A 222 -16.20 37.64 -7.09
CA GLY A 222 -17.64 37.88 -7.22
C GLY A 222 -18.49 36.61 -7.29
N HIS A 223 -17.87 35.46 -7.55
CA HIS A 223 -18.49 34.15 -7.46
C HIS A 223 -18.50 33.57 -6.05
N TRP A 224 -17.72 34.13 -5.11
CA TRP A 224 -17.78 33.86 -3.66
C TRP A 224 -18.82 34.72 -2.96
N ARG A 225 -19.90 35.00 -3.68
CA ARG A 225 -21.05 35.73 -3.15
C ARG A 225 -22.23 34.81 -3.32
N CYS A 226 -22.79 34.34 -2.22
CA CYS A 226 -23.89 33.38 -2.20
C CYS A 226 -23.47 31.98 -2.65
N ASP A 227 -22.23 31.57 -2.42
CA ASP A 227 -21.73 30.22 -2.74
C ASP A 227 -21.83 29.25 -1.54
N GLY A 228 -22.31 29.73 -0.40
CA GLY A 228 -22.59 28.91 0.78
C GLY A 228 -21.41 28.76 1.73
N GLU A 229 -20.25 29.32 1.39
CA GLU A 229 -19.08 29.40 2.26
C GLU A 229 -18.88 30.84 2.76
N LYS A 230 -18.13 31.03 3.85
CA LYS A 230 -17.98 32.33 4.51
C LYS A 230 -16.60 32.90 4.15
N ASP A 231 -16.49 33.45 2.95
CA ASP A 231 -15.25 33.94 2.33
C ASP A 231 -14.94 35.40 2.71
N CYS A 232 -15.96 36.23 2.93
CA CYS A 232 -15.79 37.47 3.67
C CYS A 232 -15.58 37.15 5.15
N SER A 233 -14.53 37.69 5.76
CA SER A 233 -14.24 37.51 7.19
C SER A 233 -15.41 37.93 8.11
N ASP A 234 -16.25 38.88 7.66
CA ASP A 234 -17.48 39.34 8.32
C ASP A 234 -18.78 38.60 7.89
N GLY A 235 -18.71 37.71 6.90
CA GLY A 235 -19.82 36.92 6.35
C GLY A 235 -20.87 37.76 5.62
N SER A 236 -20.45 38.87 4.99
CA SER A 236 -21.33 39.77 4.23
C SER A 236 -21.61 39.30 2.80
N ASP A 237 -20.75 38.46 2.26
CA ASP A 237 -20.91 37.70 1.02
C ASP A 237 -22.17 36.82 1.02
N GLU A 238 -22.48 36.20 2.16
CA GLU A 238 -23.61 35.25 2.29
C GLU A 238 -24.92 35.89 2.77
N LYS A 239 -24.97 37.22 2.88
CA LYS A 239 -26.14 37.94 3.39
C LYS A 239 -26.86 38.68 2.26
N GLY A 240 -28.15 38.36 2.06
CA GLY A 240 -29.01 39.00 1.05
C GLY A 240 -29.09 38.26 -0.29
N CYS A 241 -28.72 36.98 -0.30
CA CYS A 241 -28.79 36.09 -1.45
C CYS A 241 -30.23 35.71 -1.80
N ARG A 242 -30.78 36.33 -2.85
CA ARG A 242 -32.06 35.91 -3.41
C ARG A 242 -31.80 34.64 -4.21
N LYS A 243 -32.30 33.48 -3.76
CA LYS A 243 -32.28 32.23 -4.54
C LYS A 243 -32.87 32.51 -5.92
N SER A 244 -31.99 32.64 -6.90
CA SER A 244 -32.32 32.99 -8.28
C SER A 244 -31.79 31.86 -9.14
N ASN A 245 -32.71 31.13 -9.77
CA ASN A 245 -32.40 30.20 -10.84
C ASN A 245 -31.62 30.97 -11.93
N CYS A 246 -30.64 30.34 -12.58
CA CYS A 246 -29.87 30.94 -13.68
C CYS A 246 -30.80 31.57 -14.73
N ALA A 247 -30.30 32.56 -15.48
CA ALA A 247 -31.05 33.17 -16.58
C ALA A 247 -31.40 32.10 -17.64
N SER A 248 -32.49 32.27 -18.38
CA SER A 248 -32.99 31.29 -19.35
C SER A 248 -32.02 30.91 -20.48
N SER A 249 -30.89 31.62 -20.61
CA SER A 249 -29.82 31.40 -21.59
C SER A 249 -28.58 30.70 -21.01
N GLU A 250 -28.61 30.28 -19.74
CA GLU A 250 -27.45 29.75 -18.99
C GLU A 250 -27.76 28.37 -18.40
N PHE A 251 -26.77 27.48 -18.40
CA PHE A 251 -26.82 26.14 -17.83
C PHE A 251 -26.17 26.12 -16.46
N THR A 252 -26.82 25.48 -15.48
CA THR A 252 -26.31 25.31 -14.12
C THR A 252 -25.47 24.03 -14.02
N CYS A 253 -24.17 24.17 -13.76
CA CYS A 253 -23.27 23.08 -13.37
C CYS A 253 -23.78 22.41 -12.06
N ALA A 254 -23.34 21.17 -11.80
CA ALA A 254 -23.77 20.43 -10.62
C ALA A 254 -23.30 21.06 -9.30
N ASN A 255 -22.21 21.81 -9.34
CA ASN A 255 -21.71 22.65 -8.25
C ASN A 255 -22.42 24.02 -8.11
N GLY A 256 -23.44 24.33 -8.91
CA GLY A 256 -24.21 25.59 -8.84
C GLY A 256 -23.68 26.74 -9.70
N GLN A 257 -22.57 26.57 -10.43
CA GLN A 257 -22.01 27.57 -11.35
C GLN A 257 -22.87 27.70 -12.62
N CYS A 258 -23.25 28.91 -13.06
CA CYS A 258 -23.96 29.12 -14.33
C CYS A 258 -22.95 29.37 -15.47
N ILE A 259 -23.01 28.58 -16.54
CA ILE A 259 -22.25 28.78 -17.79
C ILE A 259 -23.20 29.12 -18.95
N PRO A 260 -22.77 29.81 -20.02
CA PRO A 260 -23.59 29.97 -21.23
C PRO A 260 -24.07 28.61 -21.77
N SER A 261 -25.34 28.49 -22.16
CA SER A 261 -25.86 27.21 -22.65
C SER A 261 -25.15 26.68 -23.91
N SER A 262 -24.45 27.55 -24.64
CA SER A 262 -23.60 27.20 -25.79
C SER A 262 -22.29 26.50 -25.44
N GLN A 263 -21.89 26.54 -24.16
CA GLN A 263 -20.65 25.98 -23.62
C GLN A 263 -20.89 24.65 -22.90
N ARG A 264 -22.08 24.08 -23.05
CA ARG A 264 -22.41 22.74 -22.60
C ARG A 264 -22.20 21.77 -23.77
N CYS A 265 -21.43 20.71 -23.56
CA CYS A 265 -21.14 19.71 -24.59
C CYS A 265 -20.42 20.27 -25.82
N ASP A 266 -19.51 21.22 -25.61
CA ASP A 266 -18.68 21.80 -26.68
C ASP A 266 -17.32 21.11 -26.81
N GLY A 267 -17.08 20.06 -26.01
CA GLY A 267 -15.85 19.28 -26.00
C GLY A 267 -14.75 19.89 -25.10
N THR A 268 -15.08 20.94 -24.36
CA THR A 268 -14.19 21.67 -23.46
C THR A 268 -14.82 21.73 -22.06
N SER A 269 -14.09 21.29 -21.02
CA SER A 269 -14.60 21.32 -19.64
C SER A 269 -14.62 22.76 -19.11
N ASN A 270 -15.75 23.45 -19.30
CA ASN A 270 -16.02 24.81 -18.86
C ASN A 270 -16.63 24.86 -17.44
N CYS A 271 -17.25 23.77 -16.96
CA CYS A 271 -17.54 23.60 -15.53
C CYS A 271 -16.31 23.06 -14.78
N ARG A 272 -16.08 23.56 -13.56
CA ARG A 272 -14.96 23.14 -12.70
C ARG A 272 -15.03 21.67 -12.25
N ASP A 273 -16.21 21.08 -12.30
CA ASP A 273 -16.52 19.67 -11.99
C ASP A 273 -16.65 18.79 -13.26
N SER A 274 -16.43 19.37 -14.44
CA SER A 274 -16.65 18.79 -15.78
C SER A 274 -18.10 18.33 -16.01
N SER A 275 -19.07 18.91 -15.31
CA SER A 275 -20.49 18.51 -15.41
C SER A 275 -21.18 19.06 -16.66
N ASP A 276 -20.57 20.02 -17.35
CA ASP A 276 -20.97 20.46 -18.69
C ASP A 276 -20.60 19.47 -19.79
N GLU A 277 -19.63 18.58 -19.55
CA GLU A 277 -19.18 17.54 -20.48
C GLU A 277 -19.62 16.12 -20.05
N LYS A 278 -20.07 15.95 -18.80
CA LYS A 278 -20.65 14.69 -18.31
C LYS A 278 -22.15 14.68 -18.63
N ALA A 279 -22.57 13.71 -19.46
CA ALA A 279 -23.87 13.59 -20.12
C ALA A 279 -24.03 14.36 -21.45
N CYS A 280 -22.95 14.42 -22.22
CA CYS A 280 -22.97 14.92 -23.60
C CYS A 280 -23.15 13.79 -24.61
N VAL A 281 -24.41 13.55 -24.96
CA VAL A 281 -24.78 12.84 -26.17
C VAL A 281 -25.27 13.92 -27.13
N THR A 282 -24.50 14.28 -28.14
CA THR A 282 -24.99 15.13 -29.25
C THR A 282 -25.39 14.21 -30.41
N PRO A 283 -26.60 14.33 -30.98
CA PRO A 283 -27.66 15.29 -30.66
C PRO A 283 -28.29 15.03 -29.28
N PRO A 284 -28.86 16.05 -28.61
CA PRO A 284 -29.41 15.93 -27.26
C PRO A 284 -30.29 14.68 -27.13
N PRO A 285 -30.22 13.95 -26.01
CA PRO A 285 -31.24 12.97 -25.72
C PRO A 285 -32.57 13.72 -25.57
N CYS A 286 -33.60 13.26 -26.28
CA CYS A 286 -34.94 13.82 -26.15
C CYS A 286 -35.42 13.71 -24.70
N MET A 287 -36.30 14.62 -24.26
CA MET A 287 -36.81 14.58 -22.88
C MET A 287 -37.54 13.24 -22.62
N PRO A 288 -37.62 12.75 -21.37
CA PRO A 288 -38.41 11.54 -21.07
C PRO A 288 -39.86 11.72 -21.57
N GLY A 289 -40.28 10.86 -22.51
CA GLY A 289 -41.58 10.98 -23.23
C GLY A 289 -41.51 11.60 -24.62
N GLU A 290 -40.30 11.83 -25.17
CA GLU A 290 -40.06 12.27 -26.54
C GLU A 290 -39.26 11.21 -27.33
N PHE A 291 -39.68 10.94 -28.56
CA PHE A 291 -39.05 10.06 -29.54
C PHE A 291 -38.08 10.83 -30.44
N LYS A 292 -36.90 10.28 -30.70
CA LYS A 292 -35.87 10.89 -31.54
C LYS A 292 -35.96 10.34 -32.96
N CYS A 293 -36.24 11.21 -33.94
CA CYS A 293 -36.06 10.86 -35.36
C CYS A 293 -34.58 10.56 -35.61
N GLN A 294 -34.24 9.36 -36.04
CA GLN A 294 -32.87 8.89 -36.20
C GLN A 294 -32.16 9.63 -37.34
N SER A 295 -32.90 9.96 -38.42
CA SER A 295 -32.34 10.61 -39.60
C SER A 295 -32.05 12.11 -39.44
N THR A 296 -32.87 12.82 -38.66
CA THR A 296 -32.78 14.28 -38.50
C THR A 296 -32.34 14.73 -37.10
N GLY A 297 -32.33 13.81 -36.12
CA GLY A 297 -32.03 14.11 -34.72
C GLY A 297 -33.12 14.94 -34.01
N ARG A 298 -34.27 15.19 -34.66
CA ARG A 298 -35.40 15.95 -34.13
C ARG A 298 -36.18 15.12 -33.11
N CYS A 299 -36.57 15.74 -32.00
CA CYS A 299 -37.42 15.12 -30.98
C CYS A 299 -38.91 15.42 -31.23
N ILE A 300 -39.76 14.40 -31.21
CA ILE A 300 -41.22 14.49 -31.29
C ILE A 300 -41.85 13.86 -30.04
N PRO A 301 -43.02 14.30 -29.56
CA PRO A 301 -43.70 13.62 -28.45
C PRO A 301 -43.99 12.14 -28.74
N GLU A 302 -43.87 11.26 -27.75
CA GLU A 302 -44.16 9.82 -27.91
C GLU A 302 -45.61 9.55 -28.37
N SER A 303 -46.54 10.47 -28.09
CA SER A 303 -47.93 10.43 -28.57
C SER A 303 -48.08 10.60 -30.08
N LYS A 304 -47.03 11.07 -30.76
CA LYS A 304 -46.98 11.29 -32.21
C LYS A 304 -46.26 10.17 -32.95
N VAL A 305 -45.72 9.19 -32.23
CA VAL A 305 -45.18 7.97 -32.82
C VAL A 305 -46.36 7.07 -33.17
N CYS A 306 -46.40 6.56 -34.39
CA CYS A 306 -47.45 5.64 -34.83
C CYS A 306 -48.88 6.22 -34.86
N ASP A 307 -49.03 7.54 -35.06
CA ASP A 307 -50.32 8.22 -35.01
C ASP A 307 -51.04 8.32 -36.36
N GLY A 308 -50.46 7.75 -37.43
CA GLY A 308 -50.99 7.80 -38.79
C GLY A 308 -50.52 9.04 -39.57
N THR A 309 -49.67 9.88 -38.98
CA THR A 309 -49.02 11.02 -39.64
C THR A 309 -47.49 10.95 -39.60
N ARG A 310 -46.84 11.25 -40.73
CA ARG A 310 -45.37 11.33 -40.82
C ARG A 310 -44.87 12.63 -40.20
N ASP A 311 -44.49 12.57 -38.93
CA ASP A 311 -43.87 13.65 -38.17
C ASP A 311 -42.32 13.66 -38.31
N CYS A 312 -41.69 12.51 -38.61
CA CYS A 312 -40.29 12.44 -39.03
C CYS A 312 -40.15 12.52 -40.57
N GLN A 313 -39.08 13.17 -41.04
CA GLN A 313 -38.87 13.48 -42.47
C GLN A 313 -38.83 12.24 -43.38
N ASP A 314 -38.34 11.10 -42.87
CA ASP A 314 -38.29 9.81 -43.57
C ASP A 314 -39.42 8.83 -43.17
N GLY A 315 -40.36 9.25 -42.31
CA GLY A 315 -41.44 8.40 -41.80
C GLY A 315 -40.97 7.30 -40.84
N GLU A 316 -39.83 7.49 -40.18
CA GLU A 316 -39.26 6.55 -39.20
C GLU A 316 -40.13 6.36 -37.94
N ASP A 317 -40.99 7.34 -37.67
CA ASP A 317 -42.03 7.32 -36.65
C ASP A 317 -43.25 6.47 -37.05
N GLU A 318 -43.33 6.04 -38.31
CA GLU A 318 -44.45 5.28 -38.88
C GLU A 318 -44.02 4.07 -39.74
N PRO A 319 -43.19 3.15 -39.24
CA PRO A 319 -42.85 1.96 -40.01
C PRO A 319 -44.08 1.07 -40.21
N LEU A 320 -44.05 0.26 -41.28
CA LEU A 320 -45.12 -0.70 -41.63
C LEU A 320 -45.48 -1.70 -40.50
N ARG A 321 -44.62 -1.82 -39.48
CA ARG A 321 -44.81 -2.64 -38.29
C ARG A 321 -44.74 -1.77 -37.03
N CYS A 322 -45.84 -1.10 -36.75
CA CYS A 322 -45.98 -0.13 -35.68
C CYS A 322 -47.34 -0.35 -35.00
N ASN A 323 -47.44 -0.18 -33.67
CA ASN A 323 -48.60 -0.65 -32.86
C ASN A 323 -48.90 -2.16 -33.01
N ILE A 324 -47.86 -2.98 -33.19
CA ILE A 324 -47.99 -4.44 -33.22
C ILE A 324 -47.51 -4.97 -31.88
N ASP A 325 -48.39 -5.66 -31.18
CA ASP A 325 -48.03 -6.35 -29.93
C ASP A 325 -47.21 -7.61 -30.25
N GLU A 326 -45.88 -7.46 -30.30
CA GLU A 326 -44.97 -8.59 -30.52
C GLU A 326 -44.89 -9.53 -29.31
N CYS A 327 -45.33 -9.07 -28.13
CA CYS A 327 -45.37 -9.90 -26.92
C CYS A 327 -46.46 -10.98 -26.99
N LYS A 328 -47.49 -10.83 -27.83
CA LYS A 328 -48.48 -11.89 -28.08
C LYS A 328 -47.90 -13.11 -28.79
N ASP A 329 -46.83 -12.94 -29.57
CA ASP A 329 -46.18 -14.04 -30.28
C ASP A 329 -45.00 -14.58 -29.47
N HIS A 330 -45.18 -15.76 -28.86
CA HIS A 330 -44.14 -16.43 -28.05
C HIS A 330 -43.44 -15.51 -27.04
N ASN A 331 -44.17 -14.55 -26.42
CA ASN A 331 -43.62 -13.55 -25.48
C ASN A 331 -42.49 -12.70 -26.09
N GLY A 332 -42.54 -12.39 -27.39
CA GLY A 332 -41.46 -11.68 -28.09
C GLY A 332 -40.13 -12.45 -28.10
N HIS A 333 -40.15 -13.78 -27.89
CA HIS A 333 -38.98 -14.60 -27.57
C HIS A 333 -38.20 -14.11 -26.33
N CYS A 334 -38.81 -13.30 -25.47
CA CYS A 334 -38.27 -12.93 -24.18
C CYS A 334 -38.36 -14.12 -23.23
N SER A 335 -37.27 -14.40 -22.52
CA SER A 335 -37.22 -15.49 -21.54
C SER A 335 -38.13 -15.29 -20.32
N GLN A 336 -38.43 -14.04 -19.95
CA GLN A 336 -39.28 -13.71 -18.78
C GLN A 336 -40.37 -12.69 -19.13
N LYS A 337 -40.09 -11.39 -19.07
CA LYS A 337 -41.08 -10.35 -19.37
C LYS A 337 -40.82 -9.73 -20.73
N CYS A 338 -41.87 -9.57 -21.52
CA CYS A 338 -41.88 -8.75 -22.73
C CYS A 338 -42.68 -7.48 -22.44
N ASN A 339 -42.07 -6.33 -22.73
CA ASN A 339 -42.74 -5.03 -22.67
C ASN A 339 -42.95 -4.55 -24.10
N ASP A 340 -44.20 -4.50 -24.50
CA ASP A 340 -44.62 -3.94 -25.78
C ASP A 340 -44.42 -2.42 -25.77
N LEU A 341 -43.85 -1.88 -26.83
CA LEU A 341 -43.66 -0.45 -27.02
C LEU A 341 -44.46 -0.01 -28.24
N THR A 342 -44.74 1.28 -28.36
CA THR A 342 -45.37 1.85 -29.56
C THR A 342 -44.58 1.52 -30.84
N LEU A 343 -43.26 1.39 -30.70
CA LEU A 343 -42.33 1.00 -31.74
C LEU A 343 -41.48 -0.21 -31.30
N GLY A 344 -41.93 -1.41 -31.66
CA GLY A 344 -41.28 -2.68 -31.31
C GLY A 344 -41.50 -3.07 -29.84
N TYR A 345 -40.60 -3.88 -29.28
CA TYR A 345 -40.72 -4.37 -27.92
C TYR A 345 -39.34 -4.50 -27.26
N ASN A 346 -39.30 -4.54 -25.92
CA ASN A 346 -38.10 -4.88 -25.18
C ASN A 346 -38.35 -6.00 -24.17
N CYS A 347 -37.30 -6.72 -23.79
CA CYS A 347 -37.38 -7.74 -22.77
C CYS A 347 -36.89 -7.18 -21.43
N SER A 348 -37.59 -7.54 -20.36
CA SER A 348 -37.17 -7.27 -18.98
C SER A 348 -37.23 -8.54 -18.13
N CYS A 349 -36.62 -8.49 -16.94
CA CYS A 349 -36.49 -9.65 -16.07
C CYS A 349 -37.29 -9.49 -14.77
N PHE A 350 -37.58 -10.61 -14.11
CA PHE A 350 -38.09 -10.61 -12.74
C PHE A 350 -37.03 -10.08 -11.76
N SER A 351 -37.46 -9.66 -10.57
CA SER A 351 -36.51 -9.29 -9.51
C SER A 351 -35.58 -10.47 -9.21
N GLY A 352 -34.29 -10.21 -9.03
CA GLY A 352 -33.25 -11.24 -8.88
C GLY A 352 -32.66 -11.77 -10.20
N TYR A 353 -33.05 -11.22 -11.35
CA TYR A 353 -32.52 -11.61 -12.67
C TYR A 353 -32.03 -10.40 -13.45
N LYS A 354 -30.95 -10.57 -14.22
CA LYS A 354 -30.39 -9.56 -15.12
C LYS A 354 -30.49 -10.00 -16.58
N LEU A 355 -30.70 -9.06 -17.48
CA LEU A 355 -30.76 -9.33 -18.91
C LEU A 355 -29.35 -9.56 -19.46
N GLN A 356 -29.11 -10.73 -20.04
CA GLN A 356 -27.92 -11.09 -20.78
C GLN A 356 -28.24 -11.04 -22.28
N GLY A 357 -27.65 -10.07 -22.98
CA GLY A 357 -28.04 -9.74 -24.35
C GLY A 357 -29.38 -9.02 -24.40
N ALA A 358 -30.22 -9.33 -25.39
CA ALA A 358 -31.50 -8.65 -25.60
C ALA A 358 -32.74 -9.43 -25.12
N ARG A 359 -32.62 -10.73 -24.80
CA ARG A 359 -33.79 -11.62 -24.60
C ARG A 359 -33.68 -12.61 -23.43
N LEU A 360 -32.48 -12.94 -22.98
CA LEU A 360 -32.25 -13.96 -21.95
C LEU A 360 -32.06 -13.33 -20.57
N CYS A 361 -32.84 -13.75 -19.59
CA CYS A 361 -32.73 -13.35 -18.20
C CYS A 361 -31.97 -14.42 -17.44
N VAL A 362 -30.82 -14.05 -16.89
CA VAL A 362 -30.00 -14.93 -16.05
C VAL A 362 -30.10 -14.49 -14.61
N ASP A 363 -30.01 -15.48 -13.72
CA ASP A 363 -29.98 -15.28 -12.29
C ASP A 363 -28.85 -14.32 -11.89
N ILE A 364 -29.13 -13.38 -10.97
CA ILE A 364 -28.10 -12.55 -10.37
C ILE A 364 -27.48 -13.35 -9.25
N ASP A 365 -26.18 -13.61 -9.33
CA ASP A 365 -25.46 -14.20 -8.20
C ASP A 365 -25.14 -13.11 -7.17
N GLU A 366 -26.02 -12.89 -6.19
CA GLU A 366 -25.79 -11.89 -5.15
C GLU A 366 -24.63 -12.27 -4.21
N CYS A 367 -24.24 -13.55 -4.16
CA CYS A 367 -23.11 -14.02 -3.36
C CYS A 367 -21.75 -13.68 -4.00
N ALA A 368 -21.73 -13.28 -5.27
CA ALA A 368 -20.55 -12.72 -5.92
C ALA A 368 -20.24 -11.29 -5.42
N GLU A 369 -21.24 -10.58 -4.89
CA GLU A 369 -21.07 -9.25 -4.33
C GLU A 369 -20.54 -9.33 -2.88
N TYR A 370 -19.45 -8.60 -2.63
CA TYR A 370 -18.81 -8.59 -1.31
C TYR A 370 -19.64 -7.81 -0.30
N GLY A 371 -20.05 -8.47 0.78
CA GLY A 371 -20.84 -7.86 1.86
C GLY A 371 -22.35 -8.10 1.77
N THR A 372 -22.83 -8.89 0.80
CA THR A 372 -24.25 -9.31 0.72
C THR A 372 -24.72 -10.01 2.00
N CYS A 373 -23.90 -10.93 2.52
CA CYS A 373 -24.10 -11.59 3.80
C CYS A 373 -22.87 -11.40 4.68
N SER A 374 -23.05 -11.28 5.99
CA SER A 374 -21.94 -11.13 6.93
C SER A 374 -21.00 -12.34 7.00
N GLN A 375 -21.54 -13.54 6.73
CA GLN A 375 -20.83 -14.81 6.85
C GLN A 375 -21.15 -15.74 5.66
N VAL A 376 -22.15 -16.61 5.78
CA VAL A 376 -22.45 -17.63 4.76
C VAL A 376 -23.54 -17.13 3.82
N CYS A 377 -23.28 -17.17 2.51
CA CYS A 377 -24.22 -16.80 1.46
C CYS A 377 -24.52 -18.00 0.56
N GLU A 378 -25.80 -18.27 0.32
CA GLU A 378 -26.29 -19.28 -0.63
C GLU A 378 -27.11 -18.59 -1.72
N ASN A 379 -26.59 -18.56 -2.97
CA ASN A 379 -27.33 -18.03 -4.11
C ASN A 379 -28.44 -19.01 -4.53
N ARG A 380 -29.64 -18.51 -4.80
CA ARG A 380 -30.81 -19.28 -5.23
C ARG A 380 -31.39 -18.61 -6.47
N LYS A 381 -32.12 -19.36 -7.29
CA LYS A 381 -32.73 -18.77 -8.50
C LYS A 381 -33.72 -17.64 -8.13
N GLY A 382 -33.35 -16.41 -8.46
CA GLY A 382 -34.11 -15.17 -8.22
C GLY A 382 -34.00 -14.59 -6.81
N SER A 383 -33.10 -15.11 -5.95
CA SER A 383 -32.92 -14.62 -4.57
C SER A 383 -31.68 -15.22 -3.91
N PHE A 384 -31.29 -14.75 -2.73
CA PHE A 384 -30.23 -15.38 -1.94
C PHE A 384 -30.68 -15.64 -0.51
N LYS A 385 -29.94 -16.48 0.20
CA LYS A 385 -30.15 -16.75 1.62
C LYS A 385 -28.86 -16.59 2.41
N CYS A 386 -28.87 -15.71 3.40
CA CYS A 386 -27.79 -15.59 4.38
C CYS A 386 -27.99 -16.56 5.54
N SER A 387 -26.89 -17.11 6.05
CA SER A 387 -26.85 -17.90 7.28
C SER A 387 -25.57 -17.65 8.06
N CYS A 388 -25.55 -18.08 9.31
CA CYS A 388 -24.46 -17.80 10.25
C CYS A 388 -23.77 -19.08 10.70
N LEU A 389 -22.47 -18.97 10.99
CA LEU A 389 -21.65 -20.04 11.54
C LEU A 389 -22.07 -20.40 12.98
N PRO A 390 -21.68 -21.60 13.48
CA PRO A 390 -21.97 -22.00 14.86
C PRO A 390 -21.51 -20.95 15.88
N GLY A 391 -22.38 -20.63 16.84
CA GLY A 391 -22.13 -19.57 17.83
C GLY A 391 -22.62 -18.18 17.42
N TYR A 392 -23.12 -18.01 16.19
CA TYR A 392 -23.75 -16.78 15.71
C TYR A 392 -25.25 -16.98 15.43
N ARG A 393 -26.01 -15.89 15.47
CA ARG A 393 -27.41 -15.82 15.06
C ARG A 393 -27.62 -14.71 14.03
N ILE A 394 -28.59 -14.91 13.14
CA ILE A 394 -28.99 -13.90 12.17
C ILE A 394 -29.72 -12.76 12.88
N ASP A 395 -29.39 -11.53 12.51
CA ASP A 395 -30.03 -10.31 13.00
C ASP A 395 -31.35 -10.05 12.25
N GLY A 396 -32.12 -9.06 12.71
CA GLY A 396 -33.44 -8.74 12.15
C GLY A 396 -33.44 -8.32 10.67
N ASP A 397 -32.28 -7.94 10.12
CA ASP A 397 -32.10 -7.56 8.71
C ASP A 397 -32.00 -8.76 7.76
N GLY A 398 -31.90 -9.99 8.29
CA GLY A 398 -31.75 -11.21 7.50
C GLY A 398 -30.41 -11.32 6.77
N ARG A 399 -29.40 -10.51 7.11
CA ARG A 399 -28.07 -10.49 6.47
C ARG A 399 -26.92 -10.47 7.46
N THR A 400 -27.12 -9.82 8.60
CA THR A 400 -26.09 -9.63 9.62
C THR A 400 -26.03 -10.80 10.60
N CYS A 401 -24.83 -11.26 10.93
CA CYS A 401 -24.61 -12.30 11.93
C CYS A 401 -24.01 -11.72 13.20
N ARG A 402 -24.66 -11.95 14.35
CA ARG A 402 -24.20 -11.53 15.68
C ARG A 402 -23.88 -12.72 16.58
N ALA A 403 -22.89 -12.57 17.44
CA ALA A 403 -22.48 -13.61 18.36
C ALA A 403 -23.58 -13.92 19.41
N ASN A 404 -23.68 -15.19 19.80
CA ASN A 404 -24.52 -15.65 20.89
C ASN A 404 -23.78 -15.57 22.23
N GLY A 405 -24.50 -15.14 23.28
CA GLY A 405 -23.98 -15.14 24.64
C GLY A 405 -23.20 -13.88 25.00
N THR A 406 -21.90 -14.03 25.27
CA THR A 406 -21.04 -12.99 25.86
C THR A 406 -20.82 -11.81 24.94
N LEU A 407 -20.86 -10.60 25.50
CA LEU A 407 -20.50 -9.40 24.75
C LEU A 407 -18.97 -9.35 24.53
N PRO A 408 -18.51 -8.94 23.34
CA PRO A 408 -17.09 -8.76 23.08
C PRO A 408 -16.53 -7.58 23.87
N SER A 409 -15.24 -7.67 24.20
CA SER A 409 -14.43 -6.55 24.69
C SER A 409 -13.17 -6.39 23.84
N LEU A 410 -12.46 -5.29 24.04
CA LEU A 410 -11.22 -4.96 23.35
C LEU A 410 -10.11 -4.94 24.40
N VAL A 411 -9.04 -5.68 24.16
CA VAL A 411 -7.81 -5.57 24.94
C VAL A 411 -6.82 -4.80 24.10
N TYR A 412 -6.23 -3.76 24.66
CA TYR A 412 -5.27 -2.92 23.93
C TYR A 412 -4.08 -2.59 24.81
N SER A 413 -2.91 -2.45 24.18
CA SER A 413 -1.69 -2.03 24.85
C SER A 413 -1.56 -0.51 24.78
N SER A 414 -0.90 0.00 25.80
CA SER A 414 -0.34 1.34 25.87
C SER A 414 1.09 1.20 26.33
N GLN A 415 1.92 2.22 26.11
CA GLN A 415 3.35 2.19 26.47
C GLN A 415 3.63 1.64 27.89
N PHE A 416 2.74 1.86 28.86
CA PHE A 416 2.93 1.48 30.28
C PHE A 416 1.93 0.46 30.83
N SER A 417 0.89 0.09 30.08
CA SER A 417 -0.20 -0.75 30.60
C SER A 417 -0.96 -1.50 29.51
N ILE A 418 -1.52 -2.64 29.88
CA ILE A 418 -2.49 -3.39 29.06
C ILE A 418 -3.86 -3.21 29.69
N ARG A 419 -4.87 -2.87 28.88
CA ARG A 419 -6.21 -2.53 29.36
C ARG A 419 -7.27 -3.29 28.59
N ASN A 420 -8.30 -3.70 29.32
CA ASN A 420 -9.55 -4.22 28.76
C ASN A 420 -10.59 -3.11 28.72
N VAL A 421 -11.32 -2.98 27.61
CA VAL A 421 -12.42 -2.04 27.45
C VAL A 421 -13.60 -2.70 26.75
N THR A 422 -14.82 -2.43 27.20
CA THR A 422 -16.03 -2.86 26.48
C THR A 422 -16.08 -2.22 25.09
N VAL A 423 -16.70 -2.87 24.10
CA VAL A 423 -16.87 -2.31 22.74
C VAL A 423 -17.62 -0.97 22.72
N SER A 424 -18.42 -0.65 23.74
CA SER A 424 -19.06 0.66 23.93
C SER A 424 -18.11 1.76 24.47
N GLY A 425 -16.89 1.41 24.89
CA GLY A 425 -15.94 2.31 25.53
C GLY A 425 -16.22 2.65 27.01
N ALA A 426 -17.39 2.26 27.53
CA ALA A 426 -17.91 2.69 28.82
C ALA A 426 -17.10 2.17 30.01
N ILE A 427 -16.71 0.89 30.00
CA ILE A 427 -15.98 0.26 31.10
C ILE A 427 -14.56 -0.01 30.62
N SER A 428 -13.56 0.47 31.38
CA SER A 428 -12.14 0.24 31.10
C SER A 428 -11.41 -0.17 32.38
N GLN A 429 -10.69 -1.29 32.33
CA GLN A 429 -9.96 -1.87 33.44
C GLN A 429 -8.51 -2.15 33.02
N ALA A 430 -7.55 -1.94 33.92
CA ALA A 430 -6.17 -2.30 33.67
C ALA A 430 -5.95 -3.78 34.02
N ILE A 431 -5.33 -4.53 33.11
CA ILE A 431 -4.91 -5.93 33.32
C ILE A 431 -3.50 -5.92 33.89
N VAL A 432 -2.58 -5.20 33.24
CA VAL A 432 -1.18 -5.07 33.65
C VAL A 432 -0.78 -3.60 33.65
N SER A 433 -0.01 -3.16 34.65
CA SER A 433 0.46 -1.78 34.79
C SER A 433 1.96 -1.71 35.11
N GLY A 434 2.56 -0.53 34.94
CA GLY A 434 3.97 -0.27 35.29
C GLY A 434 4.97 -1.00 34.40
N ARG A 435 4.70 -1.08 33.09
CA ARG A 435 5.59 -1.66 32.08
C ARG A 435 6.44 -0.59 31.41
N LYS A 436 7.50 -0.96 30.67
CA LYS A 436 8.46 0.00 30.09
C LYS A 436 8.09 0.41 28.65
N GLY A 437 7.65 -0.54 27.85
CA GLY A 437 7.22 -0.28 26.47
C GLY A 437 6.46 -1.45 25.87
N VAL A 438 5.20 -1.66 26.29
CA VAL A 438 4.33 -2.70 25.71
C VAL A 438 3.94 -2.33 24.29
N VAL A 439 4.16 -3.22 23.32
CA VAL A 439 3.85 -3.01 21.90
C VAL A 439 2.78 -3.99 21.44
N GLY A 440 3.14 -5.17 20.96
CA GLY A 440 2.22 -6.22 20.48
C GLY A 440 1.61 -7.05 21.61
N LEU A 441 0.40 -7.55 21.39
CA LEU A 441 -0.29 -8.45 22.32
C LEU A 441 -1.20 -9.45 21.62
N ASP A 442 -1.26 -10.65 22.17
CA ASP A 442 -2.28 -11.65 21.82
C ASP A 442 -2.61 -12.50 23.04
N TYR A 443 -3.64 -13.32 22.95
CA TYR A 443 -4.17 -14.04 24.10
C TYR A 443 -4.45 -15.51 23.77
N ASP A 444 -4.59 -16.32 24.82
CA ASP A 444 -5.15 -17.66 24.74
C ASP A 444 -6.40 -17.72 25.62
N TYR A 445 -7.56 -17.70 24.98
CA TYR A 445 -8.84 -17.62 25.67
C TYR A 445 -9.07 -18.84 26.57
N LYS A 446 -8.67 -20.03 26.08
CA LYS A 446 -8.93 -21.30 26.78
C LYS A 446 -8.15 -21.40 28.08
N SER A 447 -6.90 -20.93 28.11
CA SER A 447 -6.07 -20.96 29.33
C SER A 447 -6.12 -19.67 30.13
N ASN A 448 -6.90 -18.67 29.72
CA ASN A 448 -7.01 -17.38 30.39
C ASN A 448 -5.64 -16.68 30.51
N LEU A 449 -4.85 -16.69 29.44
CA LEU A 449 -3.52 -16.09 29.38
C LEU A 449 -3.48 -14.96 28.36
N ILE A 450 -2.65 -13.95 28.64
CA ILE A 450 -2.29 -12.88 27.71
C ILE A 450 -0.77 -12.82 27.58
N PHE A 451 -0.31 -12.60 26.36
CA PHE A 451 1.09 -12.50 25.95
C PHE A 451 1.33 -11.11 25.37
N TRP A 452 2.50 -10.54 25.62
CA TRP A 452 2.87 -9.25 25.02
C TRP A 452 4.37 -9.10 24.87
N THR A 453 4.76 -8.26 23.93
CA THR A 453 6.12 -7.82 23.71
C THR A 453 6.40 -6.54 24.50
N ASP A 454 7.53 -6.46 25.18
CA ASP A 454 8.02 -5.22 25.80
C ASP A 454 9.33 -4.81 25.12
N ALA A 455 9.23 -3.95 24.11
CA ALA A 455 10.34 -3.56 23.26
C ALA A 455 11.44 -2.80 24.00
N LYS A 456 11.10 -2.08 25.08
CA LYS A 456 12.11 -1.40 25.90
C LYS A 456 12.76 -2.29 26.95
N ALA A 457 12.09 -3.40 27.30
CA ALA A 457 12.62 -4.38 28.24
C ALA A 457 13.32 -5.55 27.54
N GLU A 458 13.29 -5.61 26.20
CA GLU A 458 13.91 -6.67 25.39
C GLU A 458 13.37 -8.07 25.77
N LYS A 459 12.06 -8.16 26.06
CA LYS A 459 11.41 -9.37 26.62
C LYS A 459 10.01 -9.60 26.07
N ILE A 460 9.62 -10.87 25.98
CA ILE A 460 8.23 -11.31 25.82
C ILE A 460 7.74 -11.87 27.16
N ASN A 461 6.56 -11.41 27.56
CA ASN A 461 5.99 -11.71 28.86
C ASN A 461 4.60 -12.32 28.72
N ARG A 462 4.13 -12.97 29.79
CA ARG A 462 2.75 -13.44 29.93
C ARG A 462 2.18 -13.16 31.31
N ALA A 463 0.84 -13.12 31.40
CA ALA A 463 0.10 -13.02 32.65
C ALA A 463 -1.30 -13.66 32.49
N ARG A 464 -2.09 -13.74 33.57
CA ARG A 464 -3.50 -14.12 33.43
C ARG A 464 -4.29 -12.96 32.83
N LEU A 465 -5.19 -13.30 31.93
CA LEU A 465 -6.00 -12.35 31.18
C LEU A 465 -6.99 -11.56 32.06
N ASP A 466 -7.38 -12.13 33.21
CA ASP A 466 -8.20 -11.45 34.23
C ASP A 466 -7.41 -10.48 35.13
N GLY A 467 -6.10 -10.34 34.89
CA GLY A 467 -5.20 -9.49 35.68
C GLY A 467 -4.81 -10.07 37.04
N SER A 468 -5.21 -11.30 37.36
CA SER A 468 -4.79 -11.98 38.58
C SER A 468 -3.43 -12.68 38.42
N GLY A 469 -2.67 -12.77 39.51
CA GLY A 469 -1.36 -13.43 39.50
C GLY A 469 -0.20 -12.51 39.09
N SER A 470 0.99 -13.11 38.96
CA SER A 470 2.23 -12.42 38.63
C SER A 470 2.50 -12.41 37.12
N VAL A 471 3.22 -11.38 36.68
CA VAL A 471 3.81 -11.34 35.34
C VAL A 471 4.98 -12.31 35.28
N GLU A 472 5.02 -13.14 34.25
CA GLU A 472 6.10 -14.08 33.96
C GLU A 472 6.81 -13.67 32.67
N GLU A 473 8.14 -13.64 32.72
CA GLU A 473 8.99 -13.49 31.54
C GLU A 473 9.18 -14.86 30.90
N ILE A 474 8.94 -14.98 29.59
CA ILE A 474 9.01 -16.26 28.88
C ILE A 474 10.10 -16.29 27.82
N VAL A 475 10.41 -15.15 27.17
CA VAL A 475 11.49 -15.05 26.19
C VAL A 475 12.30 -13.80 26.48
N GLY A 476 13.62 -13.94 26.54
CA GLY A 476 14.60 -12.85 26.62
C GLY A 476 15.45 -12.78 25.34
N ASP A 477 16.39 -11.84 25.30
CA ASP A 477 17.32 -11.61 24.18
C ASP A 477 16.59 -11.32 22.85
N VAL A 478 15.46 -10.62 22.92
CA VAL A 478 14.78 -10.00 21.76
C VAL A 478 15.15 -8.52 21.72
N LYS A 479 15.25 -7.90 20.55
CA LYS A 479 15.70 -6.50 20.42
C LYS A 479 14.53 -5.55 20.30
N VAL A 480 13.82 -5.62 19.18
CA VAL A 480 12.60 -4.84 18.97
C VAL A 480 11.48 -5.80 18.58
N PRO A 481 10.93 -6.54 19.55
CA PRO A 481 9.78 -7.40 19.31
C PRO A 481 8.53 -6.55 19.04
N ASP A 482 8.18 -6.38 17.77
CA ASP A 482 7.06 -5.51 17.35
C ASP A 482 5.70 -6.14 17.67
N ASP A 483 5.52 -7.44 17.35
CA ASP A 483 4.25 -8.12 17.54
C ASP A 483 4.39 -9.59 17.96
N VAL A 484 3.36 -10.14 18.61
CA VAL A 484 3.29 -11.54 19.04
C VAL A 484 1.91 -12.11 18.77
N THR A 485 1.84 -13.32 18.23
CA THR A 485 0.58 -14.04 18.00
C THR A 485 0.61 -15.46 18.58
N VAL A 486 -0.55 -15.93 19.00
CA VAL A 486 -0.73 -17.22 19.67
C VAL A 486 -1.44 -18.21 18.75
N ASP A 487 -0.80 -19.35 18.51
CA ASP A 487 -1.51 -20.53 17.99
C ASP A 487 -2.19 -21.25 19.16
N TRP A 488 -3.48 -20.95 19.34
CA TRP A 488 -4.29 -21.57 20.40
C TRP A 488 -4.56 -23.06 20.18
N SER A 489 -4.40 -23.55 18.94
CA SER A 489 -4.60 -24.97 18.59
C SER A 489 -3.33 -25.79 18.82
N GLY A 490 -2.20 -25.37 18.24
CA GLY A 490 -0.89 -26.01 18.37
C GLY A 490 -0.10 -25.62 19.63
N ARG A 491 -0.62 -24.66 20.41
CA ARG A 491 -0.05 -24.20 21.69
C ARG A 491 1.36 -23.62 21.52
N LYS A 492 1.51 -22.66 20.61
CA LYS A 492 2.78 -21.99 20.30
C LYS A 492 2.60 -20.48 20.30
N ILE A 493 3.69 -19.75 20.51
CA ILE A 493 3.77 -18.31 20.24
C ILE A 493 4.68 -18.08 19.06
N TYR A 494 4.32 -17.11 18.22
CA TYR A 494 5.11 -16.62 17.10
C TYR A 494 5.29 -15.12 17.27
N TRP A 495 6.45 -14.58 16.95
CA TRP A 495 6.70 -13.15 17.03
C TRP A 495 7.60 -12.66 15.91
N THR A 496 7.52 -11.36 15.67
CA THR A 496 8.40 -10.59 14.80
C THR A 496 9.38 -9.80 15.65
N ASP A 497 10.63 -9.72 15.19
CA ASP A 497 11.63 -8.80 15.73
C ASP A 497 12.12 -7.90 14.60
N GLY A 498 11.75 -6.61 14.66
CA GLY A 498 12.02 -5.62 13.61
C GLY A 498 13.50 -5.33 13.47
N GLU A 499 14.21 -5.17 14.59
CA GLU A 499 15.66 -4.86 14.59
C GLU A 499 16.50 -6.08 14.18
N GLN A 500 16.11 -7.28 14.61
CA GLN A 500 16.82 -8.50 14.22
C GLN A 500 16.43 -9.00 12.82
N ASN A 501 15.36 -8.47 12.21
CA ASN A 501 14.78 -8.95 10.97
C ASN A 501 14.47 -10.46 11.00
N MET A 502 13.82 -10.91 12.06
CA MET A 502 13.51 -12.32 12.27
C MET A 502 12.04 -12.57 12.62
N ILE A 503 11.58 -13.76 12.23
CA ILE A 503 10.34 -14.36 12.71
C ILE A 503 10.70 -15.64 13.45
N GLU A 504 10.17 -15.80 14.64
CA GLU A 504 10.55 -16.89 15.55
C GLU A 504 9.32 -17.56 16.17
N VAL A 505 9.54 -18.75 16.71
CA VAL A 505 8.51 -19.57 17.36
C VAL A 505 9.04 -20.19 18.65
N ALA A 506 8.16 -20.37 19.63
CA ALA A 506 8.44 -21.12 20.84
C ALA A 506 7.16 -21.78 21.40
N GLU A 507 7.33 -22.66 22.39
CA GLU A 507 6.23 -23.10 23.25
C GLU A 507 5.60 -21.91 23.99
N LEU A 508 4.36 -22.07 24.51
CA LEU A 508 3.71 -21.03 25.33
C LEU A 508 4.49 -20.65 26.61
N THR A 509 5.46 -21.49 27.01
CA THR A 509 6.38 -21.24 28.13
C THR A 509 7.64 -20.49 27.72
N GLY A 510 7.87 -20.27 26.41
CA GLY A 510 9.12 -19.80 25.84
C GLY A 510 10.18 -20.88 25.64
N ALA A 511 9.90 -22.13 26.04
CA ALA A 511 10.79 -23.26 25.80
C ALA A 511 10.88 -23.60 24.31
N HIS A 512 11.99 -24.23 23.92
CA HIS A 512 12.22 -24.71 22.55
C HIS A 512 12.08 -23.60 21.50
N ARG A 513 12.84 -22.52 21.64
CA ARG A 513 12.88 -21.39 20.69
C ARG A 513 13.55 -21.82 19.38
N MET A 514 12.92 -21.49 18.25
CA MET A 514 13.45 -21.67 16.91
C MET A 514 13.22 -20.42 16.06
N THR A 515 14.24 -20.03 15.29
CA THR A 515 14.12 -19.02 14.23
C THR A 515 13.49 -19.64 12.98
N LEU A 516 12.33 -19.12 12.56
CA LEU A 516 11.62 -19.60 11.36
C LEU A 516 12.16 -18.96 10.09
N PHE A 517 12.33 -17.64 10.11
CA PHE A 517 12.79 -16.86 8.97
C PHE A 517 13.73 -15.76 9.45
N SER A 518 14.86 -15.62 8.78
CA SER A 518 15.88 -14.59 9.04
C SER A 518 16.48 -13.99 7.77
N SER A 519 15.99 -14.41 6.60
CA SER A 519 16.45 -13.92 5.29
C SER A 519 15.31 -13.23 4.55
N GLY A 520 15.61 -12.15 3.86
CA GLY A 520 14.62 -11.38 3.10
C GLY A 520 13.50 -10.82 3.96
N LEU A 521 13.81 -10.40 5.19
CA LEU A 521 12.94 -9.62 6.06
C LEU A 521 13.59 -8.25 6.28
N ASP A 522 12.79 -7.20 6.26
CA ASP A 522 13.22 -5.82 6.43
C ASP A 522 12.12 -5.07 7.18
N GLU A 523 12.27 -4.94 8.49
CA GLU A 523 11.26 -4.39 9.41
C GLU A 523 9.93 -5.18 9.40
N PRO A 524 9.94 -6.49 9.73
CA PRO A 524 8.71 -7.25 9.95
C PRO A 524 7.95 -6.72 11.17
N ARG A 525 6.62 -6.55 11.05
CA ARG A 525 5.80 -5.95 12.10
C ARG A 525 4.64 -6.81 12.56
N ALA A 526 3.44 -6.64 12.00
CA ALA A 526 2.25 -7.34 12.48
C ALA A 526 2.29 -8.80 12.04
N ILE A 527 1.84 -9.72 12.90
CA ILE A 527 1.88 -11.16 12.63
C ILE A 527 0.61 -11.85 13.12
N VAL A 528 0.04 -12.74 12.29
CA VAL A 528 -1.18 -13.48 12.62
C VAL A 528 -1.14 -14.91 12.07
N VAL A 529 -1.79 -15.84 12.77
CA VAL A 529 -1.84 -17.26 12.40
C VAL A 529 -3.21 -17.69 11.89
N ASP A 530 -3.26 -18.62 10.93
CA ASP A 530 -4.43 -19.45 10.62
C ASP A 530 -4.10 -20.92 10.96
N PRO A 531 -4.36 -21.37 12.21
CA PRO A 531 -4.08 -22.75 12.61
C PRO A 531 -4.89 -23.79 11.82
N SER A 532 -6.04 -23.41 11.26
CA SER A 532 -6.89 -24.32 10.49
C SER A 532 -6.24 -24.71 9.16
N ALA A 533 -5.50 -23.80 8.55
CA ALA A 533 -4.78 -24.01 7.31
C ALA A 533 -3.28 -24.28 7.51
N GLY A 534 -2.72 -23.91 8.67
CA GLY A 534 -1.29 -24.05 8.98
C GLY A 534 -0.44 -22.94 8.36
N TYR A 535 -1.01 -21.74 8.20
CA TYR A 535 -0.32 -20.58 7.63
C TYR A 535 -0.10 -19.47 8.66
N LEU A 536 1.01 -18.78 8.51
CA LEU A 536 1.43 -17.58 9.20
C LEU A 536 1.41 -16.42 8.20
N TYR A 537 0.95 -15.25 8.61
CA TYR A 537 0.89 -14.04 7.79
C TYR A 537 1.54 -12.90 8.53
N TRP A 538 2.31 -12.07 7.84
CA TRP A 538 2.92 -10.90 8.46
C TRP A 538 3.04 -9.73 7.50
N THR A 539 3.22 -8.54 8.07
CA THR A 539 3.56 -7.33 7.34
C THR A 539 5.05 -7.03 7.47
N ASP A 540 5.63 -6.47 6.42
CA ASP A 540 7.01 -6.01 6.34
C ASP A 540 6.95 -4.62 5.71
N TRP A 541 7.49 -3.61 6.41
CA TRP A 541 7.35 -2.20 6.03
C TRP A 541 8.68 -1.54 5.66
N GLY A 542 9.74 -2.33 5.50
CA GLY A 542 11.04 -1.87 5.06
C GLY A 542 11.03 -1.30 3.63
N TYR A 543 12.20 -1.29 2.98
CA TYR A 543 12.36 -0.66 1.66
C TYR A 543 11.33 -1.17 0.64
N ASN A 544 11.03 -2.48 0.69
CA ASN A 544 10.04 -3.14 -0.16
C ASN A 544 8.82 -3.59 0.65
N ALA A 545 7.97 -2.64 1.04
CA ALA A 545 6.76 -2.92 1.81
C ALA A 545 5.87 -4.00 1.18
N ARG A 546 5.55 -5.04 1.96
CA ARG A 546 4.84 -6.24 1.50
C ARG A 546 4.07 -6.92 2.61
N ILE A 547 3.10 -7.74 2.22
CA ILE A 547 2.43 -8.70 3.10
C ILE A 547 2.74 -10.09 2.57
N GLU A 548 3.26 -10.93 3.44
CA GLU A 548 3.69 -12.28 3.11
C GLU A 548 2.89 -13.32 3.88
N ARG A 549 2.90 -14.54 3.38
CA ARG A 549 2.50 -15.71 4.15
C ARG A 549 3.51 -16.83 3.99
N ALA A 550 3.56 -17.73 4.97
CA ALA A 550 4.30 -18.98 4.90
C ALA A 550 3.64 -20.05 5.78
N GLY A 551 4.06 -21.30 5.67
CA GLY A 551 3.68 -22.36 6.60
C GLY A 551 4.15 -22.03 8.02
N MET A 552 3.31 -22.33 9.01
CA MET A 552 3.64 -22.08 10.42
C MET A 552 4.84 -22.91 10.91
N ASP A 553 5.26 -23.91 10.14
CA ASP A 553 6.43 -24.72 10.41
C ASP A 553 7.73 -24.20 9.80
N GLY A 554 7.70 -23.03 9.16
CA GLY A 554 8.87 -22.38 8.59
C GLY A 554 9.38 -23.04 7.30
N ASP A 555 8.54 -23.80 6.59
CA ASP A 555 8.92 -24.35 5.28
C ASP A 555 9.05 -23.22 4.25
N ALA A 556 10.28 -22.87 3.88
CA ALA A 556 10.58 -21.79 2.94
C ALA A 556 9.91 -21.97 1.57
N SER A 557 9.61 -23.20 1.13
CA SER A 557 8.90 -23.46 -0.14
C SER A 557 7.45 -22.96 -0.15
N THR A 558 6.88 -22.74 1.04
CA THR A 558 5.51 -22.26 1.21
C THR A 558 5.44 -20.75 1.39
N ARG A 559 6.59 -20.07 1.50
CA ARG A 559 6.68 -18.62 1.67
C ARG A 559 6.37 -17.91 0.37
N THR A 560 5.39 -17.01 0.39
CA THR A 560 4.93 -16.27 -0.78
C THR A 560 4.55 -14.84 -0.40
N ILE A 561 4.91 -13.87 -1.24
CA ILE A 561 4.39 -12.51 -1.15
C ILE A 561 2.95 -12.52 -1.69
N ILE A 562 1.99 -12.15 -0.86
CA ILE A 562 0.56 -12.16 -1.24
C ILE A 562 0.03 -10.77 -1.58
N ILE A 563 0.64 -9.71 -1.04
CA ILE A 563 0.36 -8.32 -1.42
C ILE A 563 1.69 -7.60 -1.61
N SER A 564 1.84 -6.96 -2.75
CA SER A 564 2.98 -6.11 -3.13
C SER A 564 2.48 -4.88 -3.86
N GLY A 565 3.20 -3.76 -3.74
CA GLY A 565 2.85 -2.51 -4.41
C GLY A 565 1.65 -1.80 -3.77
N GLU A 566 1.62 -0.47 -3.89
CA GLU A 566 0.64 0.39 -3.19
C GLU A 566 0.56 0.06 -1.69
N LEU A 567 1.72 -0.17 -1.07
CA LEU A 567 1.90 -0.30 0.36
C LEU A 567 2.94 0.74 0.78
N GLY A 568 2.67 1.41 1.88
CA GLY A 568 3.59 2.34 2.52
C GLY A 568 4.04 1.78 3.85
N TRP A 569 3.19 1.88 4.88
CA TRP A 569 3.50 1.37 6.22
C TRP A 569 2.37 0.45 6.71
N PRO A 570 2.33 -0.82 6.26
CA PRO A 570 1.34 -1.80 6.70
C PRO A 570 1.56 -2.18 8.17
N ASN A 571 1.02 -1.39 9.08
CA ASN A 571 1.34 -1.50 10.51
C ASN A 571 0.54 -2.57 11.25
N GLY A 572 -0.71 -2.80 10.86
CA GLY A 572 -1.61 -3.72 11.54
C GLY A 572 -2.18 -4.76 10.58
N LEU A 573 -2.38 -5.98 11.06
CA LEU A 573 -2.90 -7.11 10.28
C LEU A 573 -3.87 -7.96 11.12
N THR A 574 -4.98 -8.40 10.52
CA THR A 574 -5.91 -9.31 11.19
C THR A 574 -6.62 -10.22 10.20
N ILE A 575 -7.01 -11.41 10.68
CA ILE A 575 -7.78 -12.39 9.90
C ILE A 575 -9.23 -12.41 10.39
N ASP A 576 -10.15 -12.36 9.43
CA ASP A 576 -11.52 -12.82 9.61
C ASP A 576 -11.64 -14.28 9.16
N TYR A 577 -11.68 -15.18 10.15
CA TYR A 577 -11.81 -16.62 9.89
C TYR A 577 -13.17 -17.02 9.32
N THR A 578 -14.21 -16.18 9.47
CA THR A 578 -15.57 -16.50 9.05
C THR A 578 -15.75 -16.39 7.54
N ILE A 579 -15.02 -15.47 6.91
CA ILE A 579 -15.05 -15.22 5.45
C ILE A 579 -13.69 -15.42 4.79
N LYS A 580 -12.70 -15.94 5.53
CA LYS A 580 -11.33 -16.23 5.07
C LYS A 580 -10.70 -15.02 4.35
N ARG A 581 -10.61 -13.91 5.08
CA ARG A 581 -10.18 -12.62 4.55
C ARG A 581 -9.20 -11.93 5.50
N LEU A 582 -8.15 -11.33 4.92
CA LEU A 582 -7.18 -10.48 5.62
C LEU A 582 -7.67 -9.03 5.61
N TYR A 583 -7.36 -8.30 6.68
CA TYR A 583 -7.51 -6.86 6.75
C TYR A 583 -6.22 -6.27 7.28
N TRP A 584 -5.75 -5.19 6.68
CA TRP A 584 -4.59 -4.45 7.16
C TRP A 584 -4.85 -2.95 7.15
N ALA A 585 -4.10 -2.24 7.98
CA ALA A 585 -4.13 -0.79 8.05
C ALA A 585 -2.78 -0.22 7.66
N ASP A 586 -2.77 0.66 6.66
CA ASP A 586 -1.58 1.35 6.18
C ASP A 586 -1.48 2.75 6.76
N ALA A 587 -0.44 2.99 7.55
CA ALA A 587 -0.24 4.24 8.27
C ALA A 587 0.33 5.37 7.41
N ARG A 588 1.01 5.05 6.31
CA ARG A 588 1.53 6.05 5.37
C ARG A 588 0.47 6.46 4.38
N LEU A 589 -0.23 5.49 3.79
CA LEU A 589 -1.28 5.70 2.79
C LEU A 589 -2.63 6.09 3.40
N LYS A 590 -2.79 5.95 4.72
CA LYS A 590 -4.00 6.34 5.46
C LYS A 590 -5.24 5.55 5.03
N ARG A 591 -5.08 4.23 4.85
CA ARG A 591 -6.13 3.36 4.31
C ARG A 591 -6.25 2.07 5.10
N ILE A 592 -7.45 1.52 5.09
CA ILE A 592 -7.72 0.15 5.52
C ILE A 592 -8.11 -0.64 4.28
N GLU A 593 -7.44 -1.75 4.08
CA GLU A 593 -7.61 -2.59 2.90
C GLU A 593 -7.85 -4.05 3.29
N SER A 594 -8.27 -4.85 2.31
CA SER A 594 -8.63 -6.24 2.54
C SER A 594 -8.51 -7.11 1.30
N SER A 595 -8.09 -8.35 1.48
CA SER A 595 -7.96 -9.37 0.42
C SER A 595 -8.34 -10.75 0.95
N ARG A 596 -8.59 -11.71 0.07
CA ARG A 596 -8.65 -13.12 0.45
C ARG A 596 -7.29 -13.56 1.01
N LEU A 597 -7.27 -14.69 1.74
CA LEU A 597 -6.02 -15.22 2.35
C LEU A 597 -4.91 -15.56 1.33
N ASP A 598 -5.21 -15.64 0.04
CA ASP A 598 -4.24 -15.83 -1.04
C ASP A 598 -3.79 -14.52 -1.72
N GLY A 599 -4.24 -13.37 -1.23
CA GLY A 599 -3.95 -12.05 -1.81
C GLY A 599 -4.90 -11.62 -2.92
N SER A 600 -5.73 -12.53 -3.44
CA SER A 600 -6.72 -12.18 -4.47
C SER A 600 -7.84 -11.31 -3.90
N ASP A 601 -8.63 -10.71 -4.80
CA ASP A 601 -9.81 -9.93 -4.41
C ASP A 601 -9.49 -8.72 -3.50
N ARG A 602 -8.32 -8.08 -3.68
CA ARG A 602 -7.90 -6.86 -2.94
C ARG A 602 -8.94 -5.75 -3.08
N ARG A 603 -9.27 -5.08 -1.97
CA ARG A 603 -10.24 -3.98 -1.88
C ARG A 603 -9.78 -2.90 -0.92
N LEU A 604 -10.03 -1.66 -1.29
CA LEU A 604 -10.06 -0.54 -0.35
C LEU A 604 -11.35 -0.62 0.47
N ILE A 605 -11.22 -0.74 1.80
CA ILE A 605 -12.36 -0.73 2.71
C ILE A 605 -12.66 0.70 3.15
N ALA A 606 -11.64 1.44 3.58
CA ALA A 606 -11.82 2.80 4.07
C ALA A 606 -10.60 3.67 3.81
N ASP A 607 -10.81 4.86 3.24
CA ASP A 607 -9.86 5.97 3.35
C ASP A 607 -10.06 6.64 4.72
N ILE A 608 -9.02 6.63 5.55
CA ILE A 608 -9.06 7.07 6.94
C ILE A 608 -8.18 8.30 7.19
N ALA A 609 -7.74 9.03 6.15
CA ALA A 609 -7.02 10.28 6.34
C ALA A 609 -7.81 11.25 7.26
N PRO A 610 -7.15 11.93 8.21
CA PRO A 610 -5.71 12.02 8.47
C PRO A 610 -5.14 11.02 9.51
N GLN A 611 -5.87 9.95 9.84
CA GLN A 611 -5.56 9.05 10.96
C GLN A 611 -4.24 8.28 10.77
N HIS A 612 -3.55 7.93 11.85
CA HIS A 612 -2.31 7.14 11.80
C HIS A 612 -2.55 5.79 12.47
N PRO A 613 -3.08 4.79 11.74
CA PRO A 613 -3.35 3.47 12.31
C PRO A 613 -2.06 2.78 12.78
N PHE A 614 -2.15 2.04 13.89
CA PHE A 614 -1.07 1.18 14.35
C PHE A 614 -1.45 -0.29 14.27
N ALA A 615 -2.55 -0.70 14.88
CA ALA A 615 -3.04 -2.06 14.86
C ALA A 615 -4.52 -2.14 14.49
N ILE A 616 -4.96 -3.31 14.03
CA ILE A 616 -6.33 -3.57 13.60
C ILE A 616 -6.77 -4.97 14.03
N THR A 617 -8.03 -5.11 14.41
CA THR A 617 -8.65 -6.40 14.73
C THR A 617 -10.11 -6.41 14.26
N VAL A 618 -10.65 -7.59 13.96
CA VAL A 618 -11.99 -7.76 13.38
C VAL A 618 -12.90 -8.56 14.29
N PHE A 619 -14.16 -8.14 14.39
CA PHE A 619 -15.25 -8.93 14.98
C PHE A 619 -16.60 -8.54 14.39
N GLU A 620 -17.42 -9.55 14.07
CA GLU A 620 -18.71 -9.37 13.37
C GLU A 620 -18.54 -8.52 12.10
N ASN A 621 -19.28 -7.42 11.95
CA ASN A 621 -19.24 -6.53 10.79
C ASN A 621 -18.25 -5.38 10.95
N TYR A 622 -17.47 -5.33 12.03
CA TYR A 622 -16.66 -4.17 12.34
C TYR A 622 -15.17 -4.51 12.47
N LEU A 623 -14.36 -3.57 11.97
CA LEU A 623 -12.94 -3.47 12.24
C LEU A 623 -12.76 -2.47 13.38
N TYR A 624 -11.84 -2.80 14.28
CA TYR A 624 -11.41 -1.97 15.40
C TYR A 624 -9.93 -1.70 15.23
N TYR A 625 -9.51 -0.45 15.38
CA TYR A 625 -8.11 -0.08 15.19
C TYR A 625 -7.67 1.03 16.12
N THR A 626 -6.36 1.08 16.34
CA THR A 626 -5.68 2.09 17.15
C THR A 626 -5.21 3.23 16.27
N ASP A 627 -5.61 4.47 16.57
CA ASP A 627 -5.21 5.68 15.82
C ASP A 627 -4.29 6.60 16.63
N TRP A 628 -3.07 6.84 16.14
CA TRP A 628 -2.04 7.71 16.71
C TRP A 628 -2.10 9.16 16.27
N ASN A 629 -3.19 9.58 15.62
CA ASN A 629 -3.34 10.97 15.20
C ASN A 629 -2.99 11.94 16.35
N ARG A 630 -2.11 12.91 16.06
CA ARG A 630 -1.54 13.82 17.06
C ARG A 630 -2.62 14.64 17.77
N ASP A 631 -3.70 14.97 17.05
CA ASP A 631 -4.80 15.79 17.55
C ASP A 631 -5.88 14.97 18.28
N GLU A 632 -6.07 13.70 17.93
CA GLU A 632 -7.17 12.87 18.45
C GLU A 632 -6.82 11.37 18.53
N ARG A 633 -6.01 11.01 19.52
CA ARG A 633 -5.68 9.60 19.81
C ARG A 633 -6.91 8.84 20.29
N ALA A 634 -7.27 7.77 19.58
CA ALA A 634 -8.49 7.02 19.86
C ALA A 634 -8.44 5.56 19.43
N LEU A 635 -9.23 4.73 20.12
CA LEU A 635 -9.73 3.47 19.61
C LEU A 635 -10.92 3.76 18.71
N ARG A 636 -10.86 3.31 17.46
CA ARG A 636 -11.87 3.58 16.45
C ARG A 636 -12.48 2.29 15.95
N ARG A 637 -13.68 2.41 15.38
CA ARG A 637 -14.42 1.32 14.75
C ARG A 637 -14.94 1.77 13.39
N VAL A 638 -14.93 0.86 12.41
CA VAL A 638 -15.44 1.07 11.05
C VAL A 638 -16.10 -0.22 10.52
N ASN A 639 -17.13 -0.11 9.68
CA ASN A 639 -17.77 -1.27 9.04
C ASN A 639 -16.80 -1.92 8.04
N LYS A 640 -16.59 -3.24 8.14
CA LYS A 640 -15.59 -4.00 7.35
C LYS A 640 -15.97 -4.21 5.89
N PHE A 641 -17.24 -3.98 5.53
CA PHE A 641 -17.75 -4.14 4.18
C PHE A 641 -17.85 -2.81 3.44
N THR A 642 -18.37 -1.78 4.11
CA THR A 642 -18.68 -0.48 3.48
C THR A 642 -17.67 0.62 3.78
N GLY A 643 -16.83 0.46 4.80
CA GLY A 643 -15.97 1.55 5.28
C GLY A 643 -16.71 2.67 6.02
N GLY A 644 -18.04 2.55 6.16
CA GLY A 644 -18.92 3.51 6.83
C GLY A 644 -19.06 3.26 8.34
N GLU A 645 -20.09 3.88 8.94
CA GLU A 645 -20.43 3.74 10.37
C GLU A 645 -19.24 3.96 11.32
N ARG A 646 -18.41 4.94 10.99
CA ARG A 646 -17.19 5.24 11.72
C ARG A 646 -17.51 5.86 13.06
N THR A 647 -16.99 5.26 14.13
CA THR A 647 -17.21 5.75 15.50
C THR A 647 -15.94 5.67 16.34
N ILE A 648 -15.76 6.64 17.23
CA ILE A 648 -14.74 6.56 18.28
C ILE A 648 -15.29 5.69 19.41
N VAL A 649 -14.62 4.58 19.68
CA VAL A 649 -14.93 3.70 20.82
C VAL A 649 -14.45 4.35 22.11
N LYS A 650 -13.20 4.82 22.13
CA LYS A 650 -12.63 5.45 23.32
C LYS A 650 -11.51 6.41 22.94
N ARG A 651 -11.54 7.62 23.51
CA ARG A 651 -10.42 8.57 23.46
C ARG A 651 -9.35 8.14 24.46
N VAL A 652 -8.09 8.14 24.03
CA VAL A 652 -6.96 7.67 24.84
C VAL A 652 -5.93 8.78 24.97
N LEU A 653 -5.32 8.91 26.15
CA LEU A 653 -4.36 9.98 26.44
C LEU A 653 -2.95 9.67 25.92
N TRP A 654 -2.57 8.39 25.94
CA TRP A 654 -1.22 7.92 25.58
C TRP A 654 -1.26 7.15 24.26
N PRO A 655 -0.14 7.08 23.52
CA PRO A 655 -0.01 6.20 22.36
C PRO A 655 -0.37 4.76 22.75
N HIS A 656 -1.40 4.24 22.09
CA HIS A 656 -1.93 2.91 22.25
C HIS A 656 -1.51 2.08 21.06
N MET A 657 -0.80 0.99 21.31
CA MET A 657 -0.07 0.27 20.27
C MET A 657 -1.02 -0.76 19.65
N ASP A 658 -0.98 -1.99 20.13
CA ASP A 658 -1.78 -3.09 19.62
C ASP A 658 -3.20 -3.19 20.23
N ILE A 659 -4.10 -3.86 19.52
CA ILE A 659 -5.49 -4.11 19.92
C ILE A 659 -6.00 -5.48 19.45
N GLN A 660 -6.61 -6.22 20.36
CA GLN A 660 -7.30 -7.48 20.05
C GLN A 660 -8.73 -7.50 20.59
N VAL A 661 -9.66 -8.05 19.80
CA VAL A 661 -11.00 -8.37 20.31
C VAL A 661 -10.92 -9.61 21.16
N LEU A 662 -11.39 -9.52 22.40
CA LEU A 662 -11.52 -10.64 23.31
C LEU A 662 -12.93 -11.25 23.20
N HIS A 663 -13.00 -12.45 22.61
CA HIS A 663 -14.24 -13.22 22.51
C HIS A 663 -13.93 -14.70 22.18
N PRO A 664 -14.65 -15.69 22.74
CA PRO A 664 -14.37 -17.12 22.47
C PRO A 664 -14.45 -17.50 20.98
N LEU A 665 -15.34 -16.84 20.22
CA LEU A 665 -15.50 -17.11 18.78
C LEU A 665 -14.33 -16.60 17.90
N LYS A 666 -13.39 -15.79 18.44
CA LYS A 666 -12.15 -15.45 17.72
C LYS A 666 -11.17 -16.61 17.68
N GLN A 667 -11.26 -17.53 18.65
CA GLN A 667 -10.43 -18.72 18.77
C GLN A 667 -11.32 -19.99 18.77
N PRO A 668 -11.95 -20.32 17.63
CA PRO A 668 -12.81 -21.49 17.55
C PRO A 668 -12.02 -22.76 17.88
N TYR A 669 -12.73 -23.77 18.38
CA TYR A 669 -12.13 -25.07 18.66
C TYR A 669 -11.60 -25.70 17.37
N LEU A 670 -10.29 -25.94 17.33
CA LEU A 670 -9.61 -26.63 16.25
C LEU A 670 -8.82 -27.80 16.84
N PRO A 671 -9.00 -29.03 16.32
CA PRO A 671 -8.26 -30.18 16.80
C PRO A 671 -6.76 -29.98 16.52
N ASN A 672 -5.94 -30.16 17.55
CA ASN A 672 -4.49 -30.04 17.40
C ASN A 672 -3.98 -31.17 16.49
N ARG A 673 -3.43 -30.82 15.32
CA ARG A 673 -2.92 -31.80 14.34
C ARG A 673 -1.63 -32.50 14.79
N CYS A 674 -0.92 -31.94 15.76
CA CYS A 674 0.17 -32.62 16.46
C CYS A 674 -0.34 -33.75 17.37
N GLY A 675 -1.65 -33.85 17.61
CA GLY A 675 -2.26 -34.97 18.33
C GLY A 675 -1.68 -35.19 19.74
N ASP A 676 -1.66 -36.45 20.17
CA ASP A 676 -1.09 -36.88 21.44
C ASP A 676 0.43 -37.10 21.32
N ASN A 677 1.17 -36.88 22.42
CA ASN A 677 2.63 -37.04 22.48
C ASN A 677 3.41 -36.17 21.46
N ASN A 678 2.98 -34.91 21.26
CA ASN A 678 3.68 -33.91 20.44
C ASN A 678 3.97 -34.36 19.00
N GLY A 679 3.07 -35.13 18.38
CA GLY A 679 3.24 -35.66 17.02
C GLY A 679 4.36 -36.71 16.90
N GLY A 680 4.92 -37.14 18.04
CA GLY A 680 6.15 -37.93 18.11
C GLY A 680 7.43 -37.13 17.94
N CYS A 681 7.37 -35.79 17.94
CA CYS A 681 8.53 -34.91 17.86
C CYS A 681 9.20 -34.78 19.25
N SER A 682 10.54 -34.79 19.31
CA SER A 682 11.25 -34.68 20.60
C SER A 682 11.14 -33.29 21.22
N HIS A 683 11.14 -32.24 20.39
CA HIS A 683 11.09 -30.83 20.83
C HIS A 683 9.85 -30.11 20.29
N LEU A 684 9.90 -29.56 19.07
CA LEU A 684 8.77 -28.81 18.50
C LEU A 684 7.96 -29.66 17.52
N CYS A 685 6.64 -29.61 17.65
CA CYS A 685 5.70 -29.96 16.60
C CYS A 685 4.96 -28.71 16.14
N LEU A 686 5.16 -28.33 14.87
CA LEU A 686 4.55 -27.13 14.28
C LEU A 686 3.51 -27.52 13.24
N LEU A 687 2.39 -26.80 13.22
CA LEU A 687 1.36 -27.00 12.19
C LEU A 687 1.94 -26.64 10.83
N ALA A 688 1.71 -27.49 9.83
CA ALA A 688 2.24 -27.29 8.49
C ALA A 688 1.12 -26.90 7.52
N ALA A 689 1.48 -26.12 6.49
CA ALA A 689 0.61 -25.87 5.37
C ALA A 689 0.36 -27.15 4.57
N ALA A 690 -0.80 -27.24 3.92
CA ALA A 690 -1.15 -28.36 3.06
C ALA A 690 -0.09 -28.57 1.97
N PRO A 691 0.25 -29.83 1.61
CA PRO A 691 -0.43 -31.08 1.98
C PRO A 691 0.01 -31.68 3.33
N ARG A 692 1.05 -31.14 3.98
CA ARG A 692 1.51 -31.63 5.29
C ARG A 692 0.53 -31.20 6.40
N LYS A 693 0.44 -32.00 7.47
CA LYS A 693 -0.41 -31.69 8.64
C LYS A 693 0.36 -30.96 9.73
N PHE A 694 1.58 -31.42 9.99
CA PHE A 694 2.53 -30.87 10.94
C PHE A 694 3.95 -31.31 10.54
N SER A 695 4.97 -30.69 11.11
CA SER A 695 6.35 -31.15 11.00
C SER A 695 7.09 -31.01 12.34
N CYS A 696 8.06 -31.91 12.56
CA CYS A 696 8.95 -31.84 13.71
C CYS A 696 10.06 -30.85 13.43
N LYS A 697 10.41 -30.04 14.44
CA LYS A 697 11.44 -29.01 14.33
C LYS A 697 12.34 -28.98 15.56
N CYS A 698 13.56 -28.52 15.35
CA CYS A 698 14.58 -28.44 16.39
C CYS A 698 14.76 -27.01 16.88
N PRO A 699 15.01 -26.80 18.18
CA PRO A 699 15.39 -25.50 18.70
C PRO A 699 16.70 -24.99 18.08
N ASN A 700 16.95 -23.69 18.21
CA ASN A 700 18.19 -23.07 17.77
C ASN A 700 19.41 -23.79 18.37
N GLY A 701 20.40 -24.11 17.52
CA GLY A 701 21.62 -24.82 17.92
C GLY A 701 21.52 -26.35 17.92
N MET A 702 20.36 -26.93 17.60
CA MET A 702 20.16 -28.37 17.44
C MET A 702 19.83 -28.74 15.99
N ASN A 703 20.23 -29.94 15.57
CA ASN A 703 19.98 -30.46 14.23
C ASN A 703 19.01 -31.63 14.26
N MET A 704 18.21 -31.77 13.20
CA MET A 704 17.29 -32.89 13.04
C MET A 704 18.05 -34.18 12.77
N SER A 705 17.72 -35.24 13.51
CA SER A 705 18.21 -36.59 13.32
C SER A 705 17.61 -37.23 12.06
N SER A 706 18.23 -38.32 11.61
CA SER A 706 17.80 -39.11 10.44
C SER A 706 16.38 -39.69 10.54
N ASP A 707 15.81 -39.78 11.75
CA ASP A 707 14.44 -40.25 11.98
C ASP A 707 13.36 -39.20 11.67
N GLY A 708 13.76 -37.94 11.41
CA GLY A 708 12.88 -36.82 11.12
C GLY A 708 11.99 -36.39 12.29
N LYS A 709 12.32 -36.81 13.52
CA LYS A 709 11.52 -36.57 14.73
C LYS A 709 12.34 -36.09 15.92
N THR A 710 13.59 -36.52 16.01
CA THR A 710 14.48 -36.20 17.13
C THR A 710 15.48 -35.11 16.76
N CYS A 711 15.76 -34.31 17.78
CA CYS A 711 16.94 -33.48 17.98
C CYS A 711 17.55 -34.00 19.30
#